data_AF-A0A8S2ZC16-F1
#
_entry.id   AF-A0A8S2ZC16-F1
#
_cell.length_a   1.000
_cell.length_b   1.000
_cell.length_c   1.000
_cell.angle_alpha   90.00
_cell.angle_beta   90.00
_cell.angle_gamma   90.00
#
_symmetry.space_group_name_H-M   'P 1'
#
loop_
_entity.id
_entity.type
_entity.pdbx_description
1 polymer ?
#
loop_
_entity_poly.entity_id
_entity_poly.type
_entity_poly.pdbx_seq_one_letter_code
_entity_poly.pdbx_strand_id
1 'polypeptide(L)'
;TSEPSATTSTTLDKCILFEKQDSIVSNHIDFPAKLQSYTPQSIHIHGSSMDWYRPTSLKELLQLRRTYPGDASKFVFGNTRVQMERQMNVMKFPRLIALTHVEELQQLSRTHDTLCLGAGITFSRLKSKLIEWVEDKINDGGICEALLNQLRYFASTQIRNVASLGGNIITASPISDINPVLQAANAILELHHAETNIVRQIPLREFFLGARHISMDENEVLVTIHIPLPDSSVKYFLRSYKQARRRDDSKGIVSAGFQVQLEQSHSSDSQWQVAFACFSFGGMGSTTVMAKITQQNLIGLPWTRSTMNKTCEWILNELPLDETSLGGQPEYRRTLIQSFLFKFYTYVCCELRQTTIDATDNSIAYPYRRPISHAQQTIPECPQSQKVVGTSLLHQSGYLQATGEATYVDDIPSLTNTLHAAFVLSTKPNARIKHIDIEAASQVPGFVSFVTHTDVPGSNQTGLIEPDEEIFVSSVAPCIGAVIGLVVCESEQAAHKAANLVQIEYELLTPTILTIEDAIMHESYFGNEICLQQGDIDKSFADAEHKLEGTLMIGGQEHFYLEPNCCMVIPSMDDNEITMYLSTQSITAPQELTARALGRDISRIKCHNKRVGGAFGGKESRPIPLCIGIAVAAVKVGRPVRFNLDRHTDMSITGHRHPFKVEYKVGFTANGNLLALDLQLWSNGGCSLDFS
;
A
#
# COMPACT_ATOMS: atom_id res chain seq x y z
N THR A 1 30.20 -25.45 45.05
CA THR A 1 29.75 -24.04 45.17
C THR A 1 30.57 -23.21 44.21
N SER A 2 30.12 -23.12 42.97
CA SER A 2 30.67 -22.21 41.96
C SER A 2 29.62 -21.12 41.74
N GLU A 3 29.92 -19.92 42.18
CA GLU A 3 29.06 -18.75 42.04
C GLU A 3 28.69 -18.51 40.57
N PRO A 4 27.43 -18.18 40.26
CA PRO A 4 27.06 -17.75 38.93
C PRO A 4 27.73 -16.40 38.64
N SER A 5 28.47 -16.33 37.53
CA SER A 5 29.08 -15.11 37.02
C SER A 5 28.05 -13.99 37.01
N ALA A 6 28.36 -12.90 37.71
CA ALA A 6 27.52 -11.72 37.80
C ALA A 6 27.16 -11.22 36.39
N THR A 7 25.91 -11.41 35.98
CA THR A 7 25.28 -10.64 34.92
C THR A 7 25.26 -9.18 35.36
N THR A 8 26.27 -8.42 34.94
CA THR A 8 26.21 -6.96 34.97
C THR A 8 25.16 -6.52 33.95
N SER A 9 23.97 -6.19 34.45
CA SER A 9 23.00 -5.38 33.73
C SER A 9 23.68 -4.03 33.48
N THR A 10 24.20 -3.81 32.28
CA THR A 10 24.64 -2.50 31.86
C THR A 10 23.39 -1.64 31.64
N THR A 11 23.21 -0.68 32.54
CA THR A 11 22.39 0.51 32.30
C THR A 11 22.86 1.20 31.03
N LEU A 12 21.95 1.98 30.43
CA LEU A 12 22.06 2.68 29.14
C LEU A 12 23.31 3.58 28.94
N ASP A 13 24.25 3.64 29.90
CA ASP A 13 25.34 4.60 29.99
C ASP A 13 26.45 4.43 28.92
N LYS A 14 26.51 3.27 28.23
CA LYS A 14 27.44 3.04 27.12
C LYS A 14 26.81 3.22 25.74
N CYS A 15 25.49 3.31 25.64
CA CYS A 15 24.88 4.00 24.50
C CYS A 15 25.10 5.48 24.78
N ILE A 16 25.77 6.21 23.88
CA ILE A 16 25.64 7.66 23.88
C ILE A 16 24.19 7.95 23.44
N LEU A 17 23.25 7.76 24.36
CA LEU A 17 22.03 8.52 24.33
C LEU A 17 22.49 9.94 24.60
N PHE A 18 22.41 10.79 23.59
CA PHE A 18 22.34 12.21 23.87
C PHE A 18 21.19 12.38 24.85
N GLU A 19 21.49 12.61 26.13
CA GLU A 19 20.51 13.16 27.05
C GLU A 19 19.95 14.37 26.33
N LYS A 20 18.64 14.33 26.06
CA LYS A 20 17.94 15.49 25.55
C LYS A 20 18.16 16.57 26.60
N GLN A 21 19.12 17.46 26.35
CA GLN A 21 19.32 18.61 27.20
C GLN A 21 18.01 19.38 27.17
N ASP A 22 17.25 19.31 28.26
CA ASP A 22 16.02 20.09 28.45
C ASP A 22 16.29 21.61 28.40
N SER A 23 17.57 21.99 28.39
CA SER A 23 18.07 23.35 28.18
C SER A 23 18.30 23.77 26.73
N ILE A 24 18.07 22.89 25.73
CA ILE A 24 17.93 23.36 24.35
C ILE A 24 16.62 24.14 24.32
N VAL A 25 16.74 25.47 24.44
CA VAL A 25 15.72 26.43 24.00
C VAL A 25 15.12 25.84 22.75
N SER A 26 13.87 25.40 22.81
CA SER A 26 13.24 24.74 21.69
C SER A 26 13.49 25.62 20.47
N ASN A 27 14.23 25.13 19.49
CA ASN A 27 14.34 25.76 18.17
C ASN A 27 12.98 25.58 17.46
N HIS A 28 11.90 25.98 18.12
CA HIS A 28 10.59 26.11 17.54
C HIS A 28 10.73 27.23 16.52
N ILE A 29 10.59 26.85 15.25
CA ILE A 29 10.41 27.81 14.18
C ILE A 29 9.09 28.50 14.47
N ASP A 30 9.15 29.79 14.82
CA ASP A 30 7.96 30.58 15.08
C ASP A 30 7.04 30.56 13.87
N PHE A 31 5.73 30.45 14.12
CA PHE A 31 4.76 30.51 13.04
C PHE A 31 4.83 31.88 12.36
N PRO A 32 5.01 31.97 11.02
CA PRO A 32 5.31 33.23 10.35
C PRO A 32 4.29 34.34 10.66
N ALA A 33 4.76 35.48 11.16
CA ALA A 33 3.89 36.59 11.59
C ALA A 33 2.90 37.06 10.49
N LYS A 34 3.33 37.05 9.22
CA LYS A 34 2.47 37.38 8.07
C LYS A 34 1.29 36.42 7.87
N LEU A 35 1.42 35.17 8.30
CA LEU A 35 0.35 34.18 8.20
C LEU A 35 -0.62 34.24 9.38
N GLN A 36 -0.24 34.84 10.51
CA GLN A 36 -1.11 34.94 11.70
C GLN A 36 -2.31 35.86 11.48
N SER A 37 -2.10 36.93 10.72
CA SER A 37 -3.15 37.90 10.37
C SER A 37 -3.82 37.61 9.02
N TYR A 38 -3.47 36.51 8.36
CA TYR A 38 -4.03 36.19 7.05
C TYR A 38 -5.45 35.63 7.18
N THR A 39 -6.42 36.33 6.59
CA THR A 39 -7.78 35.83 6.40
C THR A 39 -7.86 35.10 5.06
N PRO A 40 -8.27 33.82 5.02
CA PRO A 40 -8.46 33.12 3.76
C PRO A 40 -9.42 33.85 2.83
N GLN A 41 -9.02 33.93 1.56
CA GLN A 41 -9.85 34.47 0.48
C GLN A 41 -10.10 33.39 -0.57
N SER A 42 -11.19 33.55 -1.32
CA SER A 42 -11.46 32.73 -2.48
C SER A 42 -10.37 32.92 -3.53
N ILE A 43 -9.86 31.82 -4.10
CA ILE A 43 -8.80 31.86 -5.11
C ILE A 43 -9.25 31.14 -6.38
N HIS A 44 -8.89 31.69 -7.53
CA HIS A 44 -8.89 31.00 -8.82
C HIS A 44 -7.48 31.08 -9.42
N ILE A 45 -6.86 29.92 -9.66
CA ILE A 45 -5.57 29.79 -10.34
C ILE A 45 -5.84 29.17 -11.72
N HIS A 46 -5.49 29.91 -12.76
CA HIS A 46 -5.58 29.43 -14.14
C HIS A 46 -4.30 28.67 -14.49
N GLY A 47 -4.41 27.38 -14.82
CA GLY A 47 -3.28 26.54 -15.21
C GLY A 47 -3.31 26.24 -16.72
N SER A 48 -2.17 25.78 -17.26
CA SER A 48 -2.05 25.47 -18.70
C SER A 48 -2.96 24.32 -19.17
N SER A 49 -3.34 23.41 -18.25
CA SER A 49 -4.20 22.27 -18.56
C SER A 49 -5.40 22.11 -17.63
N MET A 50 -5.50 22.94 -16.58
CA MET A 50 -6.45 22.75 -15.49
C MET A 50 -6.60 24.02 -14.66
N ASP A 51 -7.82 24.34 -14.26
CA ASP A 51 -8.10 25.41 -13.30
C ASP A 51 -8.20 24.88 -11.87
N TRP A 52 -7.80 25.70 -10.91
CA TRP A 52 -7.94 25.43 -9.49
C TRP A 52 -8.75 26.53 -8.81
N TYR A 53 -9.88 26.16 -8.21
CA TYR A 53 -10.73 27.04 -7.41
C TYR A 53 -10.62 26.67 -5.94
N ARG A 54 -10.61 27.67 -5.05
CA ARG A 54 -10.67 27.49 -3.60
C ARG A 54 -11.72 28.43 -3.02
N PRO A 55 -12.99 28.01 -2.89
CA PRO A 55 -14.01 28.79 -2.19
C PRO A 55 -13.74 28.85 -0.68
N THR A 56 -14.27 29.87 -0.01
CA THR A 56 -14.18 30.05 1.46
C THR A 56 -15.51 29.91 2.18
N SER A 57 -16.62 29.78 1.45
CA SER A 57 -17.96 29.59 2.03
C SER A 57 -18.77 28.54 1.25
N LEU A 58 -19.79 27.96 1.89
CA LEU A 58 -20.69 27.02 1.24
C LEU A 58 -21.44 27.67 0.09
N LYS A 59 -21.80 28.95 0.24
CA LYS A 59 -22.44 29.75 -0.83
C LYS A 59 -21.60 29.79 -2.10
N GLU A 60 -20.30 30.09 -1.97
CA GLU A 60 -19.38 30.11 -3.11
C GLU A 60 -19.17 28.73 -3.70
N LEU A 61 -19.07 27.70 -2.85
CA LEU A 61 -18.95 26.32 -3.28
C LEU A 61 -20.16 25.89 -4.13
N LEU A 62 -21.38 26.19 -3.68
CA LEU A 62 -22.60 25.90 -4.43
C LEU A 62 -22.64 26.69 -5.74
N GLN A 63 -22.23 27.96 -5.75
CA GLN A 63 -22.12 28.73 -7.00
C GLN A 63 -21.15 28.09 -8.00
N LEU A 64 -19.98 27.64 -7.54
CA LEU A 64 -19.01 26.94 -8.38
C LEU A 64 -19.56 25.61 -8.87
N ARG A 65 -20.25 24.84 -8.01
CA ARG A 65 -20.83 23.55 -8.40
C ARG A 65 -21.95 23.72 -9.42
N ARG A 66 -22.79 24.75 -9.27
CA ARG A 66 -23.81 25.13 -10.28
C ARG A 66 -23.18 25.52 -11.61
N THR A 67 -22.05 26.20 -11.58
CA THR A 67 -21.35 26.64 -12.80
C THR A 67 -20.64 25.46 -13.48
N TYR A 68 -20.11 24.52 -12.70
CA TYR A 68 -19.34 23.37 -13.18
C TYR A 68 -19.83 22.05 -12.54
N PRO A 69 -21.00 21.55 -12.94
CA PRO A 69 -21.57 20.33 -12.38
C PRO A 69 -20.88 19.07 -12.89
N GLY A 70 -21.16 17.93 -12.25
CA GLY A 70 -20.73 16.61 -12.74
C GLY A 70 -19.24 16.53 -12.98
N ASP A 71 -18.85 16.02 -14.15
CA ASP A 71 -17.46 15.85 -14.59
C ASP A 71 -16.78 17.15 -15.05
N ALA A 72 -17.51 18.27 -15.16
CA ALA A 72 -16.93 19.57 -15.50
C ALA A 72 -16.02 20.13 -14.40
N SER A 73 -16.13 19.61 -13.17
CA SER A 73 -15.22 19.88 -12.05
C SER A 73 -15.10 18.69 -11.10
N LYS A 74 -14.00 18.60 -10.36
CA LYS A 74 -13.83 17.61 -9.29
C LYS A 74 -13.56 18.29 -7.95
N PHE A 75 -14.29 17.85 -6.93
CA PHE A 75 -13.98 18.26 -5.56
C PHE A 75 -12.69 17.62 -5.05
N VAL A 76 -11.85 18.43 -4.42
CA VAL A 76 -10.59 18.00 -3.82
C VAL A 76 -10.54 18.50 -2.38
N PHE A 77 -10.24 17.60 -1.44
CA PHE A 77 -9.91 17.97 -0.07
C PHE A 77 -8.45 17.60 0.21
N GLY A 78 -8.19 16.34 0.58
CA GLY A 78 -6.84 15.85 0.89
C GLY A 78 -6.05 15.31 -0.29
N ASN A 79 -6.64 15.27 -1.49
CA ASN A 79 -6.07 14.69 -2.72
C ASN A 79 -5.62 13.20 -2.64
N THR A 80 -5.86 12.50 -1.52
CA THR A 80 -5.43 11.11 -1.26
C THR A 80 -6.10 10.06 -2.15
N ARG A 81 -7.14 10.46 -2.91
CA ARG A 81 -7.84 9.63 -3.89
C ARG A 81 -7.76 10.20 -5.31
N VAL A 82 -8.05 11.50 -5.46
CA VAL A 82 -8.09 12.17 -6.77
C VAL A 82 -6.75 12.06 -7.50
N GLN A 83 -5.62 12.16 -6.79
CA GLN A 83 -4.30 11.95 -7.40
C GLN A 83 -4.13 10.54 -7.97
N MET A 84 -4.60 9.50 -7.27
CA MET A 84 -4.50 8.12 -7.75
C MET A 84 -5.35 7.92 -9.01
N GLU A 85 -6.56 8.50 -9.06
CA GLU A 85 -7.45 8.43 -10.23
C GLU A 85 -6.82 9.10 -11.46
N ARG A 86 -6.06 10.19 -11.24
CA ARG A 86 -5.30 10.86 -12.30
C ARG A 86 -4.11 10.03 -12.77
N GLN A 87 -3.34 9.43 -11.86
CA GLN A 87 -2.19 8.59 -12.23
C GLN A 87 -2.61 7.36 -13.04
N MET A 88 -3.77 6.79 -12.75
CA MET A 88 -4.32 5.66 -13.51
C MET A 88 -4.96 6.08 -14.86
N ASN A 89 -4.84 7.36 -15.26
CA ASN A 89 -5.46 7.94 -16.46
C ASN A 89 -6.98 7.70 -16.58
N VAL A 90 -7.66 7.45 -15.46
CA VAL A 90 -9.08 7.07 -15.47
C VAL A 90 -9.98 8.27 -15.77
N MET A 91 -9.57 9.49 -15.41
CA MET A 91 -10.35 10.72 -15.69
C MET A 91 -9.47 11.97 -15.87
N LYS A 92 -9.88 12.86 -16.78
CA LYS A 92 -9.32 14.20 -16.96
C LYS A 92 -10.29 15.23 -16.39
N PHE A 93 -9.92 15.84 -15.27
CA PHE A 93 -10.72 16.92 -14.68
C PHE A 93 -10.18 18.27 -15.16
N PRO A 94 -10.92 19.05 -15.97
CA PRO A 94 -10.43 20.35 -16.41
C PRO A 94 -10.39 21.37 -15.27
N ARG A 95 -11.11 21.12 -14.16
CA ARG A 95 -11.22 22.04 -13.02
C ARG A 95 -11.22 21.27 -11.71
N LEU A 96 -10.48 21.75 -10.73
CA LEU A 96 -10.50 21.24 -9.36
C LEU A 96 -11.06 22.31 -8.42
N ILE A 97 -11.94 21.91 -7.50
CA ILE A 97 -12.53 22.79 -6.48
C ILE A 97 -12.08 22.29 -5.11
N ALA A 98 -11.26 23.08 -4.43
CA ALA A 98 -10.66 22.79 -3.15
C ALA A 98 -11.61 23.11 -1.99
N LEU A 99 -11.99 22.08 -1.23
CA LEU A 99 -12.97 22.18 -0.15
C LEU A 99 -12.36 22.56 1.22
N THR A 100 -11.02 22.70 1.29
CA THR A 100 -10.28 22.82 2.55
C THR A 100 -10.53 24.09 3.35
N HIS A 101 -11.14 25.12 2.76
CA HIS A 101 -11.37 26.43 3.38
C HIS A 101 -12.86 26.78 3.53
N VAL A 102 -13.76 25.84 3.20
CA VAL A 102 -15.19 26.03 3.43
C VAL A 102 -15.48 25.72 4.89
N GLU A 103 -15.82 26.74 5.68
CA GLU A 103 -15.95 26.65 7.14
C GLU A 103 -17.11 25.74 7.57
N GLU A 104 -18.22 25.78 6.85
CA GLU A 104 -19.43 25.00 7.13
C GLU A 104 -19.18 23.49 7.03
N LEU A 105 -18.26 23.06 6.17
CA LEU A 105 -17.88 21.66 6.01
C LEU A 105 -16.99 21.15 7.16
N GLN A 106 -16.46 22.01 8.02
CA GLN A 106 -15.46 21.66 9.03
C GLN A 106 -16.01 21.61 10.45
N GLN A 107 -17.32 21.81 10.60
CA GLN A 107 -17.99 21.86 11.89
C GLN A 107 -18.10 20.47 12.51
N LEU A 108 -17.89 20.40 13.83
CA LEU A 108 -18.13 19.20 14.64
C LEU A 108 -18.96 19.61 15.84
N SER A 109 -20.11 18.98 16.04
CA SER A 109 -20.93 19.20 17.23
C SER A 109 -21.61 17.92 17.68
N ARG A 110 -22.01 17.91 18.95
CA ARG A 110 -22.81 16.85 19.56
C ARG A 110 -24.00 17.52 20.23
N THR A 111 -25.20 17.11 19.85
CA THR A 111 -26.44 17.42 20.58
C THR A 111 -26.77 16.28 21.53
N HIS A 112 -27.90 16.38 22.24
CA HIS A 112 -28.38 15.31 23.11
C HIS A 112 -28.77 14.02 22.36
N ASP A 113 -29.09 14.13 21.07
CA ASP A 113 -29.71 13.09 20.25
C ASP A 113 -28.95 12.81 18.94
N THR A 114 -27.93 13.61 18.58
CA THR A 114 -27.23 13.48 17.28
C THR A 114 -25.76 13.90 17.38
N LEU A 115 -24.88 13.19 16.66
CA LEU A 115 -23.54 13.68 16.31
C LEU A 115 -23.58 14.31 14.93
N CYS A 116 -23.14 15.56 14.82
CA CYS A 116 -23.06 16.28 13.54
C CYS A 116 -21.60 16.39 13.12
N LEU A 117 -21.23 15.65 12.07
CA LEU A 117 -19.87 15.59 11.56
C LEU A 117 -19.79 16.28 10.19
N GLY A 118 -19.11 17.41 10.09
CA GLY A 118 -18.91 18.11 8.81
C GLY A 118 -18.13 17.25 7.80
N ALA A 119 -18.55 17.27 6.53
CA ALA A 119 -17.97 16.44 5.47
C ALA A 119 -16.50 16.75 5.16
N GLY A 120 -16.06 17.98 5.43
CA GLY A 120 -14.70 18.48 5.31
C GLY A 120 -13.84 18.24 6.56
N ILE A 121 -14.29 17.48 7.55
CA ILE A 121 -13.44 17.17 8.70
C ILE A 121 -12.35 16.16 8.33
N THR A 122 -11.10 16.47 8.71
CA THR A 122 -9.99 15.51 8.57
C THR A 122 -10.11 14.37 9.58
N PHE A 123 -9.65 13.18 9.24
CA PHE A 123 -9.67 12.05 10.18
C PHE A 123 -8.86 12.29 11.46
N SER A 124 -7.78 13.08 11.42
CA SER A 124 -7.04 13.43 12.63
C SER A 124 -7.85 14.31 13.58
N ARG A 125 -8.51 15.36 13.07
CA ARG A 125 -9.41 16.21 13.88
C ARG A 125 -10.60 15.42 14.41
N LEU A 126 -11.21 14.58 13.58
CA LEU A 126 -12.30 13.69 14.01
C LEU A 126 -11.83 12.74 15.12
N LYS A 127 -10.67 12.09 14.95
CA LYS A 127 -10.09 11.20 15.96
C LYS A 127 -9.87 11.93 17.29
N SER A 128 -9.30 13.13 17.29
CA SER A 128 -9.11 13.91 18.52
C SER A 128 -10.45 14.23 19.20
N LYS A 129 -11.47 14.63 18.43
CA LYS A 129 -12.79 14.94 18.99
C LYS A 129 -13.53 13.71 19.52
N LEU A 130 -13.38 12.56 18.87
CA LEU A 130 -13.93 11.29 19.35
C LEU A 130 -13.28 10.83 20.66
N ILE A 131 -11.98 11.08 20.85
CA ILE A 131 -11.31 10.79 22.13
C ILE A 131 -11.94 11.61 23.26
N GLU A 132 -12.09 12.93 23.05
CA GLU A 132 -12.77 13.83 23.99
C GLU A 132 -14.19 13.33 24.32
N TRP A 133 -15.01 13.02 23.30
CA TRP A 133 -16.38 12.56 23.51
C TRP A 133 -16.50 11.22 24.23
N VAL A 134 -15.54 10.31 24.04
CA VAL A 134 -15.47 9.04 24.77
C VAL A 134 -15.08 9.28 26.23
N GLU A 135 -14.20 10.24 26.51
CA GLU A 135 -13.79 10.62 27.87
C GLU A 135 -14.91 11.30 28.67
N ASP A 136 -15.83 11.99 28.00
CA ASP A 136 -17.02 12.59 28.62
C ASP A 136 -18.00 11.55 29.21
N LYS A 137 -17.84 10.26 28.87
CA LYS A 137 -18.68 9.13 29.35
C LYS A 137 -20.18 9.30 29.11
N ILE A 138 -20.57 10.05 28.08
CA ILE A 138 -21.96 10.10 27.63
C ILE A 138 -22.29 8.78 26.93
N ASN A 139 -23.44 8.19 27.25
CA ASN A 139 -23.88 6.97 26.59
C ASN A 139 -24.26 7.26 25.13
N ASP A 140 -23.39 6.88 24.21
CA ASP A 140 -23.60 6.95 22.76
C ASP A 140 -23.78 5.55 22.14
N GLY A 141 -23.98 4.53 22.97
CA GLY A 141 -24.12 3.15 22.53
C GLY A 141 -22.86 2.54 21.90
N GLY A 142 -21.69 3.14 22.09
CA GLY A 142 -20.41 2.69 21.54
C GLY A 142 -20.09 3.25 20.14
N ILE A 143 -20.88 4.20 19.63
CA ILE A 143 -20.68 4.82 18.31
C ILE A 143 -19.29 5.47 18.19
N CYS A 144 -18.93 6.34 19.14
CA CYS A 144 -17.63 7.03 19.09
C CYS A 144 -16.47 6.05 19.27
N GLU A 145 -16.63 5.03 20.13
CA GLU A 145 -15.60 4.02 20.33
C GLU A 145 -15.36 3.18 19.07
N ALA A 146 -16.43 2.80 18.36
CA ALA A 146 -16.34 2.06 17.11
C ALA A 146 -15.65 2.88 16.00
N LEU A 147 -16.03 4.14 15.82
CA LEU A 147 -15.35 5.04 14.88
C LEU A 147 -13.87 5.19 15.24
N LEU A 148 -13.57 5.42 16.52
CA LEU A 148 -12.20 5.56 17.01
C LEU A 148 -11.37 4.30 16.78
N ASN A 149 -11.95 3.11 16.98
CA ASN A 149 -11.26 1.84 16.77
C ASN A 149 -10.85 1.63 15.31
N GLN A 150 -11.69 2.01 14.34
CA GLN A 150 -11.29 2.00 12.94
C GLN A 150 -10.19 3.03 12.67
N LEU A 151 -10.31 4.26 13.19
CA LEU A 151 -9.35 5.34 12.98
C LEU A 151 -7.97 5.09 13.62
N ARG A 152 -7.87 4.22 14.62
CA ARG A 152 -6.57 3.80 15.19
C ARG A 152 -5.68 3.14 14.13
N TYR A 153 -6.28 2.32 13.27
CA TYR A 153 -5.59 1.51 12.26
C TYR A 153 -5.88 1.99 10.82
N PHE A 154 -6.44 3.19 10.69
CA PHE A 154 -6.76 3.79 9.39
C PHE A 154 -5.56 4.58 8.87
N ALA A 155 -4.86 4.02 7.88
CA ALA A 155 -3.73 4.65 7.21
C ALA A 155 -2.63 5.18 8.15
N SER A 156 -1.70 5.98 7.61
CA SER A 156 -0.71 6.73 8.38
C SER A 156 -1.28 8.04 8.95
N THR A 157 -0.54 8.66 9.87
CA THR A 157 -0.89 9.98 10.41
C THR A 157 -0.94 11.04 9.31
N GLN A 158 -0.02 10.99 8.35
CA GLN A 158 0.07 11.90 7.23
C GLN A 158 -1.21 11.86 6.38
N ILE A 159 -1.72 10.66 6.08
CA ILE A 159 -2.97 10.49 5.35
C ILE A 159 -4.16 11.01 6.18
N ARG A 160 -4.24 10.67 7.47
CA ARG A 160 -5.34 11.13 8.35
C ARG A 160 -5.38 12.65 8.53
N ASN A 161 -4.24 13.33 8.46
CA ASN A 161 -4.13 14.78 8.59
C ASN A 161 -4.76 15.53 7.41
N VAL A 162 -4.92 14.88 6.25
CA VAL A 162 -5.43 15.53 5.04
C VAL A 162 -6.70 14.87 4.48
N ALA A 163 -6.90 13.57 4.67
CA ALA A 163 -8.08 12.87 4.18
C ALA A 163 -9.33 13.27 4.98
N SER A 164 -10.42 13.58 4.28
CA SER A 164 -11.69 13.98 4.88
C SER A 164 -12.71 12.85 4.97
N LEU A 165 -13.63 12.98 5.93
CA LEU A 165 -14.75 12.06 6.12
C LEU A 165 -15.65 11.98 4.87
N GLY A 166 -16.08 13.13 4.34
CA GLY A 166 -16.92 13.19 3.15
C GLY A 166 -16.22 12.65 1.91
N GLY A 167 -14.91 12.89 1.77
CA GLY A 167 -14.10 12.29 0.70
C GLY A 167 -14.09 10.76 0.77
N ASN A 168 -14.00 10.18 1.97
CA ASN A 168 -14.06 8.74 2.16
C ASN A 168 -15.44 8.14 1.81
N ILE A 169 -16.52 8.80 2.21
CA ILE A 169 -17.90 8.38 1.92
C ILE A 169 -18.18 8.44 0.41
N ILE A 170 -17.91 9.58 -0.23
CA ILE A 170 -18.17 9.80 -1.66
C ILE A 170 -17.31 8.88 -2.54
N THR A 171 -16.08 8.56 -2.11
CA THR A 171 -15.24 7.60 -2.84
C THR A 171 -15.89 6.20 -2.93
N ALA A 172 -16.80 5.87 -2.01
CA ALA A 172 -17.58 4.62 -2.00
C ALA A 172 -16.70 3.36 -2.19
N SER A 173 -15.53 3.35 -1.57
CA SER A 173 -14.61 2.22 -1.67
C SER A 173 -15.24 0.95 -1.09
N PRO A 174 -15.21 -0.21 -1.80
CA PRO A 174 -15.75 -1.46 -1.30
C PRO A 174 -15.10 -1.92 0.01
N ILE A 175 -13.87 -1.48 0.26
CA ILE A 175 -13.04 -1.81 1.42
C ILE A 175 -12.89 -0.62 2.38
N SER A 176 -13.85 0.32 2.39
CA SER A 176 -13.84 1.41 3.38
C SER A 176 -13.95 0.83 4.78
N ASP A 177 -13.09 1.29 5.69
CA ASP A 177 -13.15 0.91 7.11
C ASP A 177 -14.25 1.66 7.87
N ILE A 178 -14.67 2.83 7.38
CA ILE A 178 -15.56 3.76 8.10
C ILE A 178 -17.02 3.60 7.67
N ASN A 179 -17.27 3.39 6.37
CA ASN A 179 -18.63 3.25 5.84
C ASN A 179 -19.45 2.14 6.54
N PRO A 180 -18.89 0.96 6.86
CA PRO A 180 -19.65 -0.06 7.59
C PRO A 180 -20.11 0.41 8.97
N VAL A 181 -19.27 1.16 9.68
CA VAL A 181 -19.60 1.69 11.02
C VAL A 181 -20.68 2.77 10.91
N LEU A 182 -20.56 3.68 9.95
CA LEU A 182 -21.57 4.71 9.72
C LEU A 182 -22.92 4.14 9.30
N GLN A 183 -22.94 3.08 8.49
CA GLN A 183 -24.17 2.37 8.13
C GLN A 183 -24.81 1.70 9.36
N ALA A 184 -24.00 1.01 10.17
CA ALA A 184 -24.46 0.38 11.41
C ALA A 184 -24.98 1.41 12.43
N ALA A 185 -24.42 2.62 12.44
CA ALA A 185 -24.86 3.73 13.28
C ALA A 185 -26.04 4.53 12.70
N ASN A 186 -26.70 4.07 11.64
CA ASN A 186 -27.81 4.75 10.96
C ASN A 186 -27.48 6.20 10.54
N ALA A 187 -26.26 6.45 10.07
CA ALA A 187 -25.86 7.79 9.62
C ALA A 187 -26.74 8.30 8.47
N ILE A 188 -27.06 9.59 8.51
CA ILE A 188 -27.86 10.33 7.52
C ILE A 188 -26.96 11.40 6.90
N LEU A 189 -26.93 11.44 5.57
CA LEU A 189 -26.15 12.41 4.81
C LEU A 189 -27.01 13.63 4.47
N GLU A 190 -26.50 14.83 4.75
CA GLU A 190 -27.10 16.10 4.34
C GLU A 190 -26.43 16.61 3.06
N LEU A 191 -27.19 16.61 1.96
CA LEU A 191 -26.77 17.02 0.63
C LEU A 191 -27.45 18.34 0.26
N HIS A 192 -26.67 19.32 -0.20
CA HIS A 192 -27.18 20.62 -0.64
C HIS A 192 -27.12 20.70 -2.15
N HIS A 193 -28.26 20.95 -2.79
CA HIS A 193 -28.35 21.06 -4.24
C HIS A 193 -28.01 22.49 -4.70
N ALA A 194 -26.99 22.63 -5.55
CA ALA A 194 -26.44 23.92 -5.95
C ALA A 194 -27.39 24.82 -6.76
N GLU A 195 -28.31 24.24 -7.55
CA GLU A 195 -29.27 25.01 -8.35
C GLU A 195 -30.56 25.38 -7.60
N THR A 196 -31.19 24.39 -6.95
CA THR A 196 -32.49 24.56 -6.29
C THR A 196 -32.38 25.06 -4.85
N ASN A 197 -31.18 25.01 -4.24
CA ASN A 197 -30.93 25.22 -2.81
C ASN A 197 -31.73 24.29 -1.89
N ILE A 198 -32.24 23.17 -2.42
CA ILE A 198 -32.91 22.14 -1.62
C ILE A 198 -31.87 21.38 -0.82
N VAL A 199 -32.16 21.17 0.46
CA VAL A 199 -31.39 20.28 1.34
C VAL A 199 -32.07 18.92 1.34
N ARG A 200 -31.37 17.89 0.84
CA ARG A 200 -31.81 16.49 0.83
C ARG A 200 -31.10 15.73 1.93
N GLN A 201 -31.87 15.00 2.73
CA GLN A 201 -31.34 14.03 3.69
C GLN A 201 -31.54 12.62 3.16
N ILE A 202 -30.47 11.82 3.17
CA ILE A 202 -30.52 10.42 2.72
C ILE A 202 -29.80 9.50 3.72
N PRO A 203 -30.42 8.40 4.17
CA PRO A 203 -29.72 7.39 4.96
C PRO A 203 -28.53 6.81 4.20
N LEU A 204 -27.36 6.70 4.84
CA LEU A 204 -26.14 6.18 4.21
C LEU A 204 -26.33 4.74 3.68
N ARG A 205 -27.23 3.97 4.29
CA ARG A 205 -27.61 2.61 3.88
C ARG A 205 -28.27 2.54 2.50
N GLU A 206 -28.80 3.65 2.00
CA GLU A 206 -29.44 3.80 0.68
C GLU A 206 -28.55 4.57 -0.30
N PHE A 207 -27.36 5.00 0.14
CA PHE A 207 -26.49 5.87 -0.63
C PHE A 207 -25.64 5.12 -1.67
N PHE A 208 -25.20 3.89 -1.38
CA PHE A 208 -24.37 3.11 -2.31
C PHE A 208 -25.26 2.26 -3.22
N LEU A 209 -25.28 2.59 -4.52
CA LEU A 209 -26.14 1.95 -5.51
C LEU A 209 -25.42 0.86 -6.31
N GLY A 210 -24.09 0.92 -6.36
CA GLY A 210 -23.26 -0.05 -7.08
C GLY A 210 -21.79 0.37 -7.09
N ALA A 211 -20.95 -0.39 -7.79
CA ALA A 211 -19.51 -0.11 -7.87
C ALA A 211 -19.26 1.33 -8.38
N ARG A 212 -18.78 2.21 -7.49
CA ARG A 212 -18.58 3.65 -7.76
C ARG A 212 -19.84 4.41 -8.20
N HIS A 213 -21.02 3.87 -7.94
CA HIS A 213 -22.30 4.52 -8.22
C HIS A 213 -22.99 4.85 -6.90
N ILE A 214 -23.26 6.14 -6.68
CA ILE A 214 -23.81 6.68 -5.44
C ILE A 214 -25.08 7.47 -5.73
N SER A 215 -25.98 7.54 -4.74
CA SER A 215 -27.20 8.33 -4.77
C SER A 215 -26.89 9.80 -4.45
N MET A 216 -26.12 10.45 -5.33
CA MET A 216 -25.77 11.87 -5.24
C MET A 216 -25.88 12.49 -6.62
N ASP A 217 -26.67 13.56 -6.74
CA ASP A 217 -26.82 14.31 -8.00
C ASP A 217 -25.54 15.06 -8.35
N GLU A 218 -25.34 15.32 -9.65
CA GLU A 218 -24.19 16.06 -10.14
C GLU A 218 -24.13 17.51 -9.62
N ASN A 219 -25.22 18.10 -9.15
CA ASN A 219 -25.27 19.44 -8.56
C ASN A 219 -25.25 19.43 -7.03
N GLU A 220 -25.19 18.26 -6.39
CA GLU A 220 -25.19 18.17 -4.94
C GLU A 220 -23.79 18.33 -4.34
N VAL A 221 -23.76 18.75 -3.08
CA VAL A 221 -22.58 18.81 -2.22
C VAL A 221 -22.93 18.14 -0.89
N LEU A 222 -22.09 17.21 -0.43
CA LEU A 222 -22.21 16.65 0.92
C LEU A 222 -21.69 17.65 1.95
N VAL A 223 -22.56 18.06 2.88
CA VAL A 223 -22.25 19.10 3.88
C VAL A 223 -21.99 18.50 5.25
N THR A 224 -22.94 17.72 5.76
CA THR A 224 -22.91 17.17 7.13
C THR A 224 -23.32 15.70 7.14
N ILE A 225 -22.72 14.92 8.04
CA ILE A 225 -23.11 13.56 8.37
C ILE A 225 -23.73 13.60 9.77
N HIS A 226 -25.01 13.27 9.86
CA HIS A 226 -25.77 13.20 11.10
C HIS A 226 -25.82 11.75 11.57
N ILE A 227 -25.39 11.48 12.80
CA ILE A 227 -25.44 10.15 13.40
C ILE A 227 -26.39 10.21 14.60
N PRO A 228 -27.56 9.56 14.53
CA PRO A 228 -28.50 9.53 15.65
C PRO A 228 -27.88 8.82 16.85
N LEU A 229 -28.01 9.41 18.04
CA LEU A 229 -27.64 8.80 19.30
C LEU A 229 -28.81 7.97 19.84
N PRO A 230 -28.53 6.79 20.43
CA PRO A 230 -29.60 5.97 21.00
C PRO A 230 -30.19 6.62 22.25
N ASP A 231 -31.49 6.42 22.45
CA ASP A 231 -32.13 6.76 23.72
C ASP A 231 -31.51 5.91 24.85
N SER A 232 -31.23 6.55 25.98
CA SER A 232 -30.68 5.91 27.19
C SER A 232 -31.49 4.73 27.73
N SER A 233 -32.78 4.65 27.41
CA SER A 233 -33.69 3.57 27.79
C SER A 233 -33.50 2.29 26.97
N VAL A 234 -32.88 2.39 25.79
CA VAL A 234 -32.69 1.25 24.86
C VAL A 234 -31.35 0.56 25.14
N LYS A 235 -31.33 -0.78 25.16
CA LYS A 235 -30.08 -1.55 25.19
C LYS A 235 -29.48 -1.61 23.79
N TYR A 236 -28.75 -0.56 23.46
CA TYR A 236 -28.05 -0.41 22.18
C TYR A 236 -26.58 -0.80 22.33
N PHE A 237 -26.07 -1.60 21.38
CA PHE A 237 -24.66 -1.95 21.30
C PHE A 237 -24.17 -1.79 19.87
N LEU A 238 -23.04 -1.11 19.68
CA LEU A 238 -22.36 -1.02 18.40
C LEU A 238 -20.85 -1.28 18.55
N ARG A 239 -20.29 -2.13 17.68
CA ARG A 239 -18.85 -2.37 17.57
C ARG A 239 -18.40 -2.42 16.11
N SER A 240 -17.11 -2.14 15.92
CA SER A 240 -16.45 -2.25 14.62
C SER A 240 -15.34 -3.31 14.64
N TYR A 241 -15.11 -3.92 13.49
CA TYR A 241 -14.04 -4.90 13.28
C TYR A 241 -13.30 -4.62 11.97
N LYS A 242 -12.01 -4.96 11.94
CA LYS A 242 -11.16 -4.87 10.76
C LYS A 242 -10.12 -5.98 10.80
N GLN A 243 -9.94 -6.66 9.69
CA GLN A 243 -8.81 -7.55 9.45
C GLN A 243 -8.09 -7.10 8.19
N ALA A 244 -6.77 -7.07 8.24
CA ALA A 244 -5.90 -6.69 7.12
C ALA A 244 -4.62 -7.53 7.13
N ARG A 245 -3.75 -7.38 6.12
CA ARG A 245 -2.46 -8.10 6.06
C ARG A 245 -1.48 -7.66 7.16
N ARG A 246 -1.57 -6.42 7.59
CA ARG A 246 -0.86 -5.86 8.76
C ARG A 246 -1.80 -4.95 9.54
N ARG A 247 -1.53 -4.73 10.83
CA ARG A 247 -2.42 -3.96 11.71
C ARG A 247 -2.53 -2.51 11.28
N ASP A 248 -1.39 -1.85 11.06
CA ASP A 248 -1.31 -0.43 10.74
C ASP A 248 -1.12 -0.18 9.25
N ASP A 249 -1.68 0.93 8.75
CA ASP A 249 -1.47 1.41 7.38
C ASP A 249 -1.73 0.33 6.30
N SER A 250 -2.80 -0.44 6.46
CA SER A 250 -3.17 -1.51 5.52
C SER A 250 -4.63 -1.40 5.13
N LYS A 251 -4.90 -1.70 3.86
CA LYS A 251 -6.26 -1.88 3.34
C LYS A 251 -6.91 -3.07 4.03
N GLY A 252 -8.15 -2.91 4.48
CA GLY A 252 -8.93 -4.00 5.07
C GLY A 252 -9.17 -5.12 4.03
N ILE A 253 -9.00 -6.37 4.46
CA ILE A 253 -9.49 -7.56 3.75
C ILE A 253 -11.01 -7.65 3.98
N VAL A 254 -11.42 -7.58 5.25
CA VAL A 254 -12.82 -7.39 5.67
C VAL A 254 -12.86 -6.35 6.79
N SER A 255 -13.81 -5.44 6.71
CA SER A 255 -14.20 -4.54 7.78
C SER A 255 -15.69 -4.71 8.07
N ALA A 256 -16.12 -4.48 9.31
CA ALA A 256 -17.51 -4.64 9.70
C ALA A 256 -17.93 -3.58 10.71
N GLY A 257 -19.20 -3.17 10.63
CA GLY A 257 -19.93 -2.46 11.67
C GLY A 257 -21.13 -3.32 12.07
N PHE A 258 -21.21 -3.66 13.36
CA PHE A 258 -22.33 -4.41 13.92
C PHE A 258 -23.04 -3.59 14.96
N GLN A 259 -24.35 -3.58 14.86
CA GLN A 259 -25.22 -2.91 15.79
C GLN A 259 -26.40 -3.82 16.12
N VAL A 260 -26.80 -3.83 17.39
CA VAL A 260 -28.06 -4.44 17.85
C VAL A 260 -28.73 -3.58 18.90
N GLN A 261 -30.06 -3.62 18.92
CA GLN A 261 -30.88 -3.19 20.03
C GLN A 261 -31.58 -4.40 20.61
N LEU A 262 -31.52 -4.53 21.94
CA LEU A 262 -32.12 -5.64 22.66
C LEU A 262 -33.25 -5.15 23.58
N GLU A 263 -34.29 -5.96 23.68
CA GLU A 263 -35.40 -5.77 24.61
C GLU A 263 -35.57 -7.01 25.49
N GLN A 264 -36.14 -6.83 26.69
CA GLN A 264 -36.47 -7.97 27.54
C GLN A 264 -37.79 -8.58 27.08
N SER A 265 -37.79 -9.90 26.87
CA SER A 265 -39.02 -10.64 26.59
C SER A 265 -40.04 -10.47 27.72
N HIS A 266 -41.30 -10.31 27.36
CA HIS A 266 -42.43 -10.32 28.30
C HIS A 266 -42.76 -11.73 28.85
N SER A 267 -42.03 -12.77 28.42
CA SER A 267 -42.17 -14.14 28.94
C SER A 267 -41.40 -14.35 30.26
N SER A 268 -41.78 -15.39 31.00
CA SER A 268 -41.30 -15.72 32.35
C SER A 268 -39.77 -15.84 32.52
N ASP A 269 -39.03 -16.08 31.43
CA ASP A 269 -37.57 -16.31 31.46
C ASP A 269 -36.71 -15.04 31.32
N SER A 270 -37.31 -13.85 31.15
CA SER A 270 -36.59 -12.56 31.08
C SER A 270 -35.40 -12.54 30.09
N GLN A 271 -35.49 -13.27 28.98
CA GLN A 271 -34.41 -13.34 27.99
C GLN A 271 -34.36 -12.09 27.11
N TRP A 272 -33.15 -11.69 26.73
CA TRP A 272 -32.92 -10.60 25.78
C TRP A 272 -33.25 -11.05 24.36
N GLN A 273 -34.10 -10.31 23.68
CA GLN A 273 -34.50 -10.52 22.28
C GLN A 273 -34.02 -9.37 21.40
N VAL A 274 -33.78 -9.67 20.12
CA VAL A 274 -33.32 -8.68 19.15
C VAL A 274 -34.50 -7.82 18.67
N ALA A 275 -34.52 -6.56 19.05
CA ALA A 275 -35.49 -5.57 18.56
C ALA A 275 -35.05 -4.97 17.21
N PHE A 276 -33.75 -4.78 17.03
CA PHE A 276 -33.16 -4.28 15.79
C PHE A 276 -31.74 -4.81 15.62
N ALA A 277 -31.31 -5.03 14.38
CA ALA A 277 -29.94 -5.41 14.04
C ALA A 277 -29.50 -4.72 12.75
N CYS A 278 -28.26 -4.21 12.74
CA CYS A 278 -27.61 -3.74 11.53
C CYS A 278 -26.21 -4.32 11.37
N PHE A 279 -26.01 -5.12 10.32
CA PHE A 279 -24.76 -5.79 10.00
C PHE A 279 -24.24 -5.33 8.64
N SER A 280 -23.20 -4.49 8.66
CA SER A 280 -22.58 -3.92 7.47
C SER A 280 -21.13 -4.36 7.33
N PHE A 281 -20.68 -4.55 6.08
CA PHE A 281 -19.39 -5.13 5.73
C PHE A 281 -18.71 -4.37 4.58
N GLY A 282 -17.40 -4.15 4.70
CA GLY A 282 -16.50 -3.83 3.61
C GLY A 282 -15.68 -5.07 3.19
N GLY A 283 -15.32 -5.16 1.91
CA GLY A 283 -14.53 -6.27 1.34
C GLY A 283 -15.32 -7.53 0.97
N MET A 284 -16.64 -7.51 1.18
CA MET A 284 -17.58 -8.61 0.89
C MET A 284 -18.40 -8.40 -0.39
N GLY A 285 -18.12 -7.35 -1.15
CA GLY A 285 -18.83 -7.03 -2.39
C GLY A 285 -18.14 -5.92 -3.17
N SER A 286 -18.82 -5.43 -4.21
CA SER A 286 -18.34 -4.31 -5.04
C SER A 286 -18.58 -2.93 -4.43
N THR A 287 -19.26 -2.87 -3.28
CA THR A 287 -19.44 -1.71 -2.41
C THR A 287 -19.39 -2.15 -0.94
N THR A 288 -19.58 -1.22 0.00
CA THR A 288 -20.03 -1.59 1.34
C THR A 288 -21.43 -2.23 1.24
N VAL A 289 -21.61 -3.40 1.85
CA VAL A 289 -22.85 -4.21 1.76
C VAL A 289 -23.42 -4.50 3.14
N MET A 290 -24.70 -4.82 3.20
CA MET A 290 -25.39 -5.19 4.44
C MET A 290 -26.06 -6.56 4.28
N ALA A 291 -26.05 -7.37 5.34
CA ALA A 291 -26.75 -8.66 5.38
C ALA A 291 -28.24 -8.48 5.74
N LYS A 292 -29.02 -7.83 4.87
CA LYS A 292 -30.40 -7.38 5.12
C LYS A 292 -31.35 -8.55 5.45
N ILE A 293 -31.24 -9.67 4.74
CA ILE A 293 -32.08 -10.85 4.96
C ILE A 293 -31.77 -11.46 6.32
N THR A 294 -30.49 -11.61 6.65
CA THR A 294 -30.04 -12.08 7.95
C THR A 294 -30.54 -11.18 9.08
N GLN A 295 -30.41 -9.85 8.93
CA GLN A 295 -30.91 -8.88 9.91
C GLN A 295 -32.40 -9.03 10.17
N GLN A 296 -33.20 -9.20 9.10
CA GLN A 296 -34.65 -9.39 9.24
C GLN A 296 -35.01 -10.70 9.95
N ASN A 297 -34.28 -11.79 9.66
CA ASN A 297 -34.50 -13.09 10.30
C ASN A 297 -34.14 -13.09 11.80
N LEU A 298 -33.27 -12.17 12.23
CA LEU A 298 -32.85 -12.05 13.62
C LEU A 298 -33.89 -11.39 14.54
N ILE A 299 -34.74 -10.52 13.99
CA ILE A 299 -35.70 -9.74 14.79
C ILE A 299 -36.64 -10.68 15.54
N GLY A 300 -36.82 -10.43 16.85
CA GLY A 300 -37.64 -11.22 17.76
C GLY A 300 -36.98 -12.51 18.29
N LEU A 301 -35.79 -12.89 17.79
CA LEU A 301 -35.07 -14.06 18.29
C LEU A 301 -34.28 -13.74 19.56
N PRO A 302 -34.08 -14.71 20.48
CA PRO A 302 -33.29 -14.52 21.67
C PRO A 302 -31.79 -14.41 21.35
N TRP A 303 -31.06 -13.56 22.08
CA TRP A 303 -29.61 -13.36 21.91
C TRP A 303 -28.81 -14.51 22.54
N THR A 304 -28.77 -15.65 21.86
CA THR A 304 -28.12 -16.89 22.35
C THR A 304 -27.15 -17.47 21.33
N ARG A 305 -26.26 -18.36 21.79
CA ARG A 305 -25.32 -19.09 20.92
C ARG A 305 -26.03 -19.87 19.80
N SER A 306 -27.20 -20.44 20.07
CA SER A 306 -27.99 -21.16 19.06
C SER A 306 -28.47 -20.22 17.94
N THR A 307 -28.97 -19.04 18.31
CA THR A 307 -29.34 -17.99 17.34
C THR A 307 -28.12 -17.53 16.53
N MET A 308 -26.96 -17.35 17.18
CA MET A 308 -25.74 -16.93 16.48
C MET A 308 -25.23 -17.98 15.49
N ASN A 309 -25.31 -19.27 15.81
CA ASN A 309 -24.93 -20.33 14.87
C ASN A 309 -25.81 -20.28 13.60
N LYS A 310 -27.12 -20.12 13.75
CA LYS A 310 -28.03 -19.94 12.60
C LYS A 310 -27.74 -18.66 11.83
N THR A 311 -27.40 -17.58 12.55
CA THR A 311 -27.04 -16.29 11.93
C THR A 311 -25.78 -16.43 11.07
N CYS A 312 -24.78 -17.17 11.53
CA CYS A 312 -23.58 -17.50 10.75
C CYS A 312 -23.94 -18.23 9.44
N GLU A 313 -24.89 -19.16 9.45
CA GLU A 313 -25.36 -19.85 8.24
C GLU A 313 -26.08 -18.90 7.28
N TRP A 314 -26.97 -18.05 7.79
CA TRP A 314 -27.70 -17.06 6.98
C TRP A 314 -26.77 -16.06 6.30
N ILE A 315 -25.79 -15.50 7.04
CA ILE A 315 -24.84 -14.53 6.49
C ILE A 315 -24.01 -15.14 5.36
N LEU A 316 -23.56 -16.40 5.52
CA LEU A 316 -22.78 -17.07 4.48
C LEU A 316 -23.56 -17.33 3.19
N ASN A 317 -24.87 -17.57 3.31
CA ASN A 317 -25.76 -17.75 2.16
C ASN A 317 -26.08 -16.41 1.49
N GLU A 318 -26.22 -15.34 2.27
CA GLU A 318 -26.55 -14.01 1.78
C GLU A 318 -25.36 -13.28 1.12
N LEU A 319 -24.14 -13.52 1.62
CA LEU A 319 -22.91 -12.89 1.12
C LEU A 319 -21.95 -13.94 0.52
N PRO A 320 -22.31 -14.56 -0.62
CA PRO A 320 -21.46 -15.57 -1.25
C PRO A 320 -20.20 -14.93 -1.85
N LEU A 321 -19.09 -15.65 -1.73
CA LEU A 321 -17.82 -15.38 -2.40
C LEU A 321 -17.29 -16.66 -3.02
N ASP A 322 -16.60 -16.53 -4.15
CA ASP A 322 -15.97 -17.59 -4.93
C ASP A 322 -14.52 -17.22 -5.34
N GLU A 323 -13.82 -18.13 -6.02
CA GLU A 323 -12.43 -17.92 -6.45
C GLU A 323 -12.26 -16.81 -7.49
N THR A 324 -13.33 -16.41 -8.17
CA THR A 324 -13.32 -15.30 -9.14
C THR A 324 -13.53 -13.93 -8.50
N SER A 325 -13.91 -13.93 -7.22
CA SER A 325 -14.23 -12.71 -6.49
C SER A 325 -13.00 -11.84 -6.31
N LEU A 326 -13.10 -10.57 -6.75
CA LEU A 326 -12.03 -9.60 -6.63
C LEU A 326 -11.49 -9.51 -5.19
N GLY A 327 -10.17 -9.40 -5.06
CA GLY A 327 -9.46 -9.44 -3.78
C GLY A 327 -9.00 -10.82 -3.33
N GLY A 328 -9.50 -11.91 -3.96
CA GLY A 328 -9.12 -13.29 -3.65
C GLY A 328 -9.52 -13.73 -2.24
N GLN A 329 -8.93 -14.82 -1.75
CA GLN A 329 -9.13 -15.33 -0.37
C GLN A 329 -10.62 -15.50 0.04
N PRO A 330 -11.49 -16.08 -0.81
CA PRO A 330 -12.93 -16.15 -0.53
C PRO A 330 -13.23 -16.92 0.76
N GLU A 331 -12.56 -18.06 0.98
CA GLU A 331 -12.70 -18.86 2.20
C GLU A 331 -12.33 -18.04 3.45
N TYR A 332 -11.18 -17.36 3.44
CA TYR A 332 -10.75 -16.55 4.58
C TYR A 332 -11.72 -15.41 4.88
N ARG A 333 -12.24 -14.73 3.84
CA ARG A 333 -13.23 -13.64 4.00
C ARG A 333 -14.55 -14.15 4.60
N ARG A 334 -15.03 -15.32 4.15
CA ARG A 334 -16.22 -15.99 4.70
C ARG A 334 -16.05 -16.38 6.17
N THR A 335 -14.88 -16.88 6.54
CA THR A 335 -14.58 -17.19 7.94
C THR A 335 -14.49 -15.94 8.82
N LEU A 336 -13.96 -14.83 8.27
CA LEU A 336 -13.82 -13.57 9.01
C LEU A 336 -15.17 -12.97 9.41
N ILE A 337 -16.17 -12.96 8.53
CA ILE A 337 -17.49 -12.39 8.87
C ILE A 337 -18.18 -13.17 10.00
N GLN A 338 -18.07 -14.50 10.01
CA GLN A 338 -18.55 -15.34 11.11
C GLN A 338 -17.76 -15.09 12.40
N SER A 339 -16.43 -14.97 12.29
CA SER A 339 -15.55 -14.69 13.42
C SER A 339 -15.80 -13.33 14.06
N PHE A 340 -16.08 -12.29 13.24
CA PHE A 340 -16.46 -10.99 13.74
C PHE A 340 -17.84 -11.04 14.42
N LEU A 341 -18.81 -11.76 13.87
CA LEU A 341 -20.11 -11.93 14.50
C LEU A 341 -19.98 -12.62 15.85
N PHE A 342 -19.16 -13.67 15.95
CA PHE A 342 -18.89 -14.36 17.21
C PHE A 342 -18.24 -13.43 18.24
N LYS A 343 -17.25 -12.62 17.83
CA LYS A 343 -16.66 -11.58 18.69
C LYS A 343 -17.70 -10.59 19.20
N PHE A 344 -18.62 -10.18 18.34
CA PHE A 344 -19.67 -9.24 18.69
C PHE A 344 -20.69 -9.85 19.65
N TYR A 345 -21.11 -11.09 19.42
CA TYR A 345 -21.95 -11.85 20.34
C TYR A 345 -21.34 -11.92 21.74
N THR A 346 -20.07 -12.35 21.84
CA THR A 346 -19.38 -12.47 23.13
C THR A 346 -19.26 -11.11 23.82
N TYR A 347 -18.93 -10.06 23.08
CA TYR A 347 -18.92 -8.68 23.60
C TYR A 347 -20.27 -8.29 24.22
N VAL A 348 -21.37 -8.46 23.49
CA VAL A 348 -22.70 -8.10 23.97
C VAL A 348 -23.08 -8.92 25.21
N CYS A 349 -22.80 -10.22 25.23
CA CYS A 349 -23.05 -11.04 26.41
C CYS A 349 -22.23 -10.58 27.64
N CYS A 350 -20.97 -10.15 27.45
CA CYS A 350 -20.14 -9.59 28.53
C CYS A 350 -20.74 -8.29 29.07
N GLU A 351 -21.18 -7.38 28.20
CA GLU A 351 -21.81 -6.11 28.59
C GLU A 351 -23.15 -6.33 29.33
N LEU A 352 -23.92 -7.33 28.91
CA LEU A 352 -25.15 -7.74 29.60
C LEU A 352 -24.89 -8.49 30.91
N ARG A 353 -23.62 -8.79 31.23
CA ARG A 353 -23.19 -9.61 32.39
C ARG A 353 -23.90 -10.97 32.44
N GLN A 354 -24.19 -11.55 31.28
CA GLN A 354 -24.79 -12.89 31.22
C GLN A 354 -23.76 -13.93 31.69
N THR A 355 -24.14 -14.79 32.63
CA THR A 355 -23.27 -15.84 33.21
C THR A 355 -23.04 -17.03 32.28
N THR A 356 -23.52 -16.97 31.04
CA THR A 356 -23.54 -18.07 30.05
C THR A 356 -22.34 -18.11 29.11
N ILE A 357 -21.36 -17.21 29.26
CA ILE A 357 -20.11 -17.26 28.46
C ILE A 357 -19.08 -18.11 29.20
N ASP A 358 -18.44 -19.02 28.48
CA ASP A 358 -17.30 -19.78 28.99
C ASP A 358 -16.16 -18.82 29.35
N ALA A 359 -15.51 -19.02 30.50
CA ALA A 359 -14.41 -18.17 30.96
C ALA A 359 -13.24 -18.11 29.94
N THR A 360 -13.07 -19.16 29.14
CA THR A 360 -12.06 -19.22 28.05
C THR A 360 -12.35 -18.27 26.89
N ASP A 361 -13.62 -17.91 26.66
CA ASP A 361 -14.05 -17.00 25.59
C ASP A 361 -13.88 -15.51 25.95
N ASN A 362 -13.59 -15.17 27.22
CA ASN A 362 -13.49 -13.77 27.67
C ASN A 362 -12.44 -12.94 26.91
N SER A 363 -11.35 -13.60 26.48
CA SER A 363 -10.28 -12.94 25.71
C SER A 363 -10.73 -12.46 24.33
N ILE A 364 -11.87 -12.94 23.84
CA ILE A 364 -12.40 -12.69 22.49
C ILE A 364 -13.18 -11.37 22.42
N ALA A 365 -13.82 -10.98 23.53
CA ALA A 365 -14.71 -9.81 23.59
C ALA A 365 -13.98 -8.49 23.33
N TYR A 366 -12.71 -8.38 23.74
CA TYR A 366 -11.96 -7.14 23.72
C TYR A 366 -10.72 -7.21 22.84
N PRO A 367 -10.38 -6.13 22.11
CA PRO A 367 -9.23 -6.13 21.22
C PRO A 367 -7.90 -6.14 22.00
N TYR A 368 -6.95 -6.95 21.53
CA TYR A 368 -5.58 -6.91 22.04
C TYR A 368 -4.89 -5.59 21.69
N ARG A 369 -4.31 -4.92 22.69
CA ARG A 369 -3.48 -3.72 22.52
C ARG A 369 -2.02 -4.09 22.69
N ARG A 370 -1.24 -3.92 21.63
CA ARG A 370 0.22 -4.14 21.68
C ARG A 370 0.86 -3.04 22.55
N PRO A 371 1.64 -3.38 23.59
CA PRO A 371 2.42 -2.39 24.32
C PRO A 371 3.54 -1.81 23.45
N ILE A 372 4.16 -0.73 23.91
CA ILE A 372 5.33 -0.14 23.26
C ILE A 372 6.46 -1.19 23.20
N SER A 373 7.16 -1.25 22.07
CA SER A 373 8.29 -2.18 21.90
C SER A 373 9.48 -1.72 22.74
N HIS A 374 10.15 -2.66 23.39
CA HIS A 374 11.41 -2.44 24.10
C HIS A 374 12.43 -3.50 23.65
N ALA A 375 13.71 -3.17 23.75
CA ALA A 375 14.81 -4.08 23.41
C ALA A 375 15.98 -3.86 24.37
N GLN A 376 16.73 -4.92 24.64
CA GLN A 376 17.97 -4.89 25.41
C GLN A 376 19.09 -5.47 24.53
N GLN A 377 20.26 -4.82 24.53
CA GLN A 377 21.41 -5.21 23.74
C GLN A 377 22.58 -5.46 24.70
N THR A 378 23.20 -6.63 24.60
CA THR A 378 24.40 -6.98 25.36
C THR A 378 25.57 -7.08 24.39
N ILE A 379 26.54 -6.18 24.53
CA ILE A 379 27.73 -6.11 23.68
C ILE A 379 28.95 -6.46 24.53
N PRO A 380 29.83 -7.37 24.08
CA PRO A 380 31.07 -7.68 24.80
C PRO A 380 31.92 -6.44 25.04
N GLU A 381 32.62 -6.37 26.18
CA GLU A 381 33.54 -5.26 26.44
C GLU A 381 34.73 -5.30 25.49
N CYS A 382 34.97 -4.17 24.80
CA CYS A 382 36.15 -3.99 23.97
C CYS A 382 37.37 -3.64 24.87
N PRO A 383 38.51 -4.34 24.75
CA PRO A 383 39.73 -4.01 25.51
C PRO A 383 40.13 -2.55 25.31
N GLN A 384 40.59 -1.87 26.37
CA GLN A 384 41.01 -0.45 26.29
C GLN A 384 42.12 -0.18 25.26
N SER A 385 42.88 -1.20 24.88
CA SER A 385 43.90 -1.13 23.83
C SER A 385 43.31 -1.02 22.41
N GLN A 386 42.07 -1.45 22.18
CA GLN A 386 41.38 -1.36 20.89
C GLN A 386 40.54 -0.08 20.82
N LYS A 387 41.01 0.89 20.04
CA LYS A 387 40.37 2.21 19.93
C LYS A 387 39.18 2.27 18.96
N VAL A 388 39.09 1.35 17.99
CA VAL A 388 38.15 1.44 16.86
C VAL A 388 37.47 0.11 16.57
N VAL A 389 38.24 -0.93 16.23
CA VAL A 389 37.69 -2.26 15.92
C VAL A 389 37.03 -2.85 17.17
N GLY A 390 35.77 -3.27 17.05
CA GLY A 390 34.97 -3.80 18.16
C GLY A 390 34.22 -2.75 18.99
N THR A 391 34.37 -1.45 18.67
CA THR A 391 33.63 -0.36 19.33
C THR A 391 32.33 -0.01 18.59
N SER A 392 31.31 0.44 19.32
CA SER A 392 30.01 0.84 18.77
C SER A 392 30.04 2.26 18.20
N LEU A 393 30.73 2.44 17.07
CA LEU A 393 30.75 3.72 16.37
C LEU A 393 29.44 3.98 15.62
N LEU A 394 29.03 5.25 15.61
CA LEU A 394 27.92 5.70 14.77
C LEU A 394 28.29 5.58 13.29
N HIS A 395 27.27 5.35 12.45
CA HIS A 395 27.44 5.41 11.01
C HIS A 395 27.95 6.81 10.60
N GLN A 396 29.04 6.87 9.80
CA GLN A 396 29.71 8.14 9.48
C GLN A 396 28.81 9.16 8.78
N SER A 397 27.83 8.71 7.99
CA SER A 397 26.82 9.59 7.37
C SER A 397 25.52 9.72 8.18
N GLY A 398 25.46 9.20 9.41
CA GLY A 398 24.24 9.14 10.21
C GLY A 398 23.61 10.52 10.45
N TYR A 399 24.42 11.53 10.78
CA TYR A 399 23.93 12.91 10.93
C TYR A 399 23.42 13.49 9.60
N LEU A 400 24.17 13.32 8.51
CA LEU A 400 23.76 13.79 7.18
C LEU A 400 22.45 13.17 6.71
N GLN A 401 22.22 11.90 7.04
CA GLN A 401 20.96 11.20 6.75
C GLN A 401 19.80 11.77 7.57
N ALA A 402 20.03 12.08 8.85
CA ALA A 402 19.01 12.65 9.73
C ALA A 402 18.62 14.10 9.36
N THR A 403 19.55 14.88 8.80
CA THR A 403 19.32 16.28 8.39
C THR A 403 18.82 16.44 6.96
N GLY A 404 18.91 15.38 6.14
CA GLY A 404 18.61 15.43 4.70
C GLY A 404 19.75 15.98 3.84
N GLU A 405 20.96 16.12 4.38
CA GLU A 405 22.15 16.62 3.67
C GLU A 405 22.91 15.50 2.95
N ALA A 406 22.59 14.24 3.22
CA ALA A 406 23.16 13.09 2.52
C ALA A 406 22.63 13.01 1.08
N THR A 407 23.41 13.48 0.10
CA THR A 407 23.06 13.41 -1.34
C THR A 407 22.96 11.98 -1.89
N TYR A 408 21.79 11.57 -2.35
CA TYR A 408 21.55 10.39 -3.18
C TYR A 408 21.62 10.74 -4.67
N VAL A 409 21.46 9.77 -5.58
CA VAL A 409 21.63 10.04 -7.03
C VAL A 409 20.59 11.05 -7.52
N ASP A 410 19.35 10.92 -7.08
CA ASP A 410 18.29 11.83 -7.52
C ASP A 410 18.45 13.25 -6.93
N ASP A 411 19.16 13.39 -5.81
CA ASP A 411 19.47 14.68 -5.19
C ASP A 411 20.57 15.46 -5.92
N ILE A 412 21.28 14.83 -6.88
CA ILE A 412 22.29 15.51 -7.68
C ILE A 412 21.59 16.57 -8.54
N PRO A 413 21.99 17.85 -8.43
CA PRO A 413 21.39 18.92 -9.21
C PRO A 413 21.48 18.63 -10.71
N SER A 414 20.36 18.75 -11.41
CA SER A 414 20.33 18.65 -12.86
C SER A 414 21.19 19.74 -13.49
N LEU A 415 21.95 19.38 -14.52
CA LEU A 415 22.62 20.36 -15.37
C LEU A 415 21.58 21.10 -16.22
N THR A 416 21.98 22.24 -16.76
CA THR A 416 21.14 22.93 -17.75
C THR A 416 20.91 21.99 -18.94
N ASN A 417 19.68 21.93 -19.44
CA ASN A 417 19.26 21.04 -20.53
C ASN A 417 19.27 19.53 -20.23
N THR A 418 19.38 19.09 -18.96
CA THR A 418 19.14 17.69 -18.60
C THR A 418 17.72 17.26 -19.00
N LEU A 419 17.60 16.09 -19.62
CA LEU A 419 16.36 15.46 -20.02
C LEU A 419 15.98 14.33 -19.05
N HIS A 420 14.70 13.95 -19.08
CA HIS A 420 14.14 12.89 -18.25
C HIS A 420 13.64 11.74 -19.13
N ALA A 421 13.90 10.52 -18.69
CA ALA A 421 13.48 9.31 -19.39
C ALA A 421 12.43 8.52 -18.59
N ALA A 422 11.51 7.87 -19.31
CA ALA A 422 10.59 6.88 -18.77
C ALA A 422 10.55 5.65 -19.68
N PHE A 423 10.56 4.47 -19.08
CA PHE A 423 10.59 3.21 -19.81
C PHE A 423 9.21 2.83 -20.36
N VAL A 424 9.20 2.23 -21.55
CA VAL A 424 8.03 1.58 -22.15
C VAL A 424 8.20 0.08 -21.99
N LEU A 425 7.25 -0.54 -21.30
CA LEU A 425 7.36 -1.92 -20.82
C LEU A 425 6.37 -2.84 -21.52
N SER A 426 6.72 -4.12 -21.63
CA SER A 426 5.79 -5.16 -22.06
C SER A 426 4.63 -5.28 -21.10
N THR A 427 3.41 -5.36 -21.65
CA THR A 427 2.18 -5.68 -20.90
C THR A 427 1.77 -7.14 -21.04
N LYS A 428 2.55 -7.96 -21.74
CA LYS A 428 2.26 -9.36 -22.03
C LYS A 428 3.39 -10.28 -21.52
N PRO A 429 3.05 -11.47 -20.99
CA PRO A 429 4.01 -12.36 -20.34
C PRO A 429 4.92 -13.10 -21.33
N ASN A 430 4.43 -13.45 -22.53
CA ASN A 430 5.23 -14.04 -23.59
C ASN A 430 4.60 -13.64 -24.93
N ALA A 431 5.22 -12.69 -25.63
CA ALA A 431 4.61 -12.15 -26.85
C ALA A 431 5.63 -11.59 -27.83
N ARG A 432 5.37 -11.80 -29.12
CA ARG A 432 6.09 -11.13 -30.22
C ARG A 432 5.55 -9.71 -30.41
N ILE A 433 6.45 -8.75 -30.52
CA ILE A 433 6.13 -7.36 -30.86
C ILE A 433 5.88 -7.29 -32.37
N LYS A 434 4.67 -6.88 -32.77
CA LYS A 434 4.29 -6.74 -34.19
C LYS A 434 4.49 -5.32 -34.68
N HIS A 435 4.09 -4.34 -33.87
CA HIS A 435 4.15 -2.94 -34.21
C HIS A 435 4.26 -2.08 -32.94
N ILE A 436 4.97 -0.96 -33.05
CA ILE A 436 5.07 0.07 -32.01
C ILE A 436 4.64 1.39 -32.64
N ASP A 437 3.61 2.00 -32.09
CA ASP A 437 3.11 3.31 -32.49
C ASP A 437 3.40 4.34 -31.39
N ILE A 438 4.05 5.43 -31.81
CA ILE A 438 4.47 6.53 -30.94
C ILE A 438 3.78 7.86 -31.30
N GLU A 439 2.79 7.86 -32.21
CA GLU A 439 2.17 9.09 -32.70
C GLU A 439 1.63 9.95 -31.54
N ALA A 440 0.80 9.38 -30.68
CA ALA A 440 0.25 10.08 -29.53
C ALA A 440 1.32 10.52 -28.50
N ALA A 441 2.37 9.71 -28.33
CA ALA A 441 3.49 10.02 -27.43
C ALA A 441 4.31 11.22 -27.94
N SER A 442 4.55 11.28 -29.25
CA SER A 442 5.32 12.34 -29.91
C SER A 442 4.67 13.73 -29.82
N GLN A 443 3.34 13.77 -29.63
CA GLN A 443 2.57 15.01 -29.48
C GLN A 443 2.57 15.55 -28.04
N VAL A 444 3.19 14.85 -27.09
CA VAL A 444 3.31 15.36 -25.71
C VAL A 444 4.27 16.55 -25.70
N PRO A 445 3.87 17.73 -25.16
CA PRO A 445 4.79 18.86 -25.02
C PRO A 445 6.05 18.48 -24.25
N GLY A 446 7.21 18.81 -24.83
CA GLY A 446 8.52 18.46 -24.29
C GLY A 446 9.01 17.06 -24.68
N PHE A 447 8.32 16.31 -25.56
CA PHE A 447 8.85 15.09 -26.15
C PHE A 447 10.10 15.38 -27.00
N VAL A 448 11.16 14.59 -26.83
CA VAL A 448 12.42 14.74 -27.56
C VAL A 448 12.72 13.54 -28.44
N SER A 449 12.67 12.32 -27.89
CA SER A 449 13.00 11.11 -28.65
C SER A 449 12.35 9.87 -28.04
N PHE A 450 12.06 8.89 -28.89
CA PHE A 450 11.86 7.50 -28.47
C PHE A 450 13.12 6.70 -28.82
N VAL A 451 13.56 5.84 -27.90
CA VAL A 451 14.80 5.05 -28.03
C VAL A 451 14.47 3.57 -27.92
N THR A 452 14.97 2.77 -28.85
CA THR A 452 14.73 1.32 -28.92
C THR A 452 16.03 0.55 -29.16
N HIS A 453 15.94 -0.78 -29.32
CA HIS A 453 17.07 -1.64 -29.65
C HIS A 453 17.83 -1.19 -30.92
N THR A 454 17.18 -0.52 -31.88
CA THR A 454 17.84 -0.05 -33.12
C THR A 454 18.76 1.14 -32.90
N ASP A 455 18.66 1.81 -31.75
CA ASP A 455 19.50 2.95 -31.39
C ASP A 455 20.77 2.54 -30.63
N VAL A 456 20.91 1.26 -30.27
CA VAL A 456 22.09 0.74 -29.56
C VAL A 456 23.26 0.62 -30.54
N PRO A 457 24.34 1.44 -30.41
CA PRO A 457 25.39 1.48 -31.44
C PRO A 457 26.26 0.22 -31.50
N GLY A 458 26.41 -0.48 -30.39
CA GLY A 458 27.20 -1.70 -30.24
C GLY A 458 26.31 -2.92 -30.01
N SER A 459 26.41 -3.54 -28.84
CA SER A 459 25.67 -4.76 -28.49
C SER A 459 24.38 -4.46 -27.73
N ASN A 460 23.22 -4.91 -28.25
CA ASN A 460 21.96 -4.90 -27.50
C ASN A 460 21.89 -6.02 -26.44
N GLN A 461 22.74 -7.05 -26.55
CA GLN A 461 22.83 -8.14 -25.57
C GLN A 461 23.52 -7.69 -24.28
N THR A 462 22.94 -8.09 -23.16
CA THR A 462 23.38 -7.83 -21.78
C THR A 462 23.15 -9.08 -20.92
N GLY A 463 23.45 -9.00 -19.62
CA GLY A 463 23.40 -10.11 -18.68
C GLY A 463 24.78 -10.32 -18.05
N LEU A 464 24.80 -10.59 -16.74
CA LEU A 464 26.04 -10.60 -15.95
C LEU A 464 26.72 -11.97 -15.97
N ILE A 465 25.94 -13.05 -15.86
CA ILE A 465 26.44 -14.43 -15.85
C ILE A 465 26.48 -14.97 -17.28
N GLU A 466 25.35 -14.88 -17.98
CA GLU A 466 25.23 -15.22 -19.40
C GLU A 466 24.67 -14.01 -20.16
N PRO A 467 25.01 -13.82 -21.44
CA PRO A 467 24.46 -12.73 -22.26
C PRO A 467 23.07 -13.09 -22.81
N ASP A 468 22.13 -13.44 -21.91
CA ASP A 468 20.79 -13.95 -22.22
C ASP A 468 19.67 -12.89 -22.05
N GLU A 469 20.04 -11.63 -21.81
CA GLU A 469 19.12 -10.50 -21.72
C GLU A 469 19.35 -9.48 -22.86
N GLU A 470 18.35 -8.65 -23.12
CA GLU A 470 18.46 -7.49 -24.01
C GLU A 470 18.28 -6.18 -23.24
N ILE A 471 19.01 -5.13 -23.62
CA ILE A 471 18.82 -3.78 -23.06
C ILE A 471 17.41 -3.27 -23.42
N PHE A 472 17.05 -3.43 -24.69
CA PHE A 472 15.70 -3.21 -25.20
C PHE A 472 15.26 -4.44 -25.97
N VAL A 473 14.06 -4.95 -25.68
CA VAL A 473 13.49 -6.10 -26.39
C VAL A 473 13.43 -5.83 -27.89
N SER A 474 14.07 -6.68 -28.68
CA SER A 474 14.15 -6.55 -30.13
C SER A 474 12.96 -7.18 -30.85
N SER A 475 12.43 -8.29 -30.34
CA SER A 475 11.40 -9.06 -31.05
C SER A 475 10.37 -9.75 -30.17
N VAL A 476 10.79 -10.47 -29.13
CA VAL A 476 9.90 -11.26 -28.26
C VAL A 476 10.07 -10.79 -26.82
N ALA A 477 8.99 -10.27 -26.24
CA ALA A 477 8.96 -9.89 -24.84
C ALA A 477 8.76 -11.15 -23.97
N PRO A 478 9.72 -11.48 -23.09
CA PRO A 478 9.72 -12.75 -22.35
C PRO A 478 8.99 -12.67 -21.00
N CYS A 479 8.57 -11.46 -20.59
CA CYS A 479 7.81 -11.25 -19.36
C CYS A 479 7.02 -9.93 -19.41
N ILE A 480 6.04 -9.79 -18.51
CA ILE A 480 5.46 -8.48 -18.19
C ILE A 480 6.55 -7.65 -17.51
N GLY A 481 6.73 -6.40 -17.93
CA GLY A 481 7.79 -5.54 -17.42
C GLY A 481 9.09 -5.55 -18.24
N ALA A 482 9.23 -6.43 -19.23
CA ALA A 482 10.38 -6.40 -20.15
C ALA A 482 10.49 -5.03 -20.84
N VAL A 483 11.69 -4.46 -20.89
CA VAL A 483 11.90 -3.09 -21.40
C VAL A 483 11.92 -3.09 -22.93
N ILE A 484 10.93 -2.47 -23.57
CA ILE A 484 10.81 -2.43 -25.04
C ILE A 484 11.52 -1.19 -25.60
N GLY A 485 11.49 -0.09 -24.86
CA GLY A 485 12.12 1.16 -25.23
C GLY A 485 12.06 2.17 -24.09
N LEU A 486 12.51 3.39 -24.36
CA LEU A 486 12.33 4.52 -23.44
C LEU A 486 11.95 5.79 -24.21
N VAL A 487 11.12 6.61 -23.58
CA VAL A 487 10.81 7.96 -24.06
C VAL A 487 11.66 8.96 -23.31
N VAL A 488 12.21 9.94 -24.03
CA VAL A 488 13.01 11.05 -23.49
C VAL A 488 12.23 12.36 -23.66
N CYS A 489 12.04 13.10 -22.58
CA CYS A 489 11.33 14.37 -22.55
C CYS A 489 12.07 15.44 -21.72
N GLU A 490 11.65 16.70 -21.85
CA GLU A 490 12.19 17.84 -21.10
C GLU A 490 11.81 17.84 -19.61
N SER A 491 10.83 17.04 -19.20
CA SER A 491 10.44 16.86 -17.80
C SER A 491 10.02 15.44 -17.51
N GLU A 492 10.18 15.02 -16.25
CA GLU A 492 9.77 13.70 -15.77
C GLU A 492 8.29 13.42 -16.02
N GLN A 493 7.42 14.39 -15.73
CA GLN A 493 5.97 14.27 -15.95
C GLN A 493 5.62 14.05 -17.43
N ALA A 494 6.30 14.75 -18.33
CA ALA A 494 6.12 14.55 -19.77
C ALA A 494 6.63 13.18 -20.22
N ALA A 495 7.75 12.70 -19.67
CA ALA A 495 8.30 11.37 -19.98
C ALA A 495 7.32 10.25 -19.59
N HIS A 496 6.82 10.24 -18.35
CA HIS A 496 5.82 9.24 -17.92
C HIS A 496 4.53 9.32 -18.73
N LYS A 497 4.05 10.55 -19.02
CA LYS A 497 2.84 10.73 -19.84
C LYS A 497 3.04 10.17 -21.25
N ALA A 498 4.16 10.47 -21.89
CA ALA A 498 4.45 10.01 -23.24
C ALA A 498 4.68 8.49 -23.29
N ALA A 499 5.39 7.91 -22.32
CA ALA A 499 5.58 6.46 -22.22
C ALA A 499 4.24 5.71 -22.11
N ASN A 500 3.27 6.24 -21.34
CA ASN A 500 1.92 5.67 -21.23
C ASN A 500 1.05 5.81 -22.50
N LEU A 501 1.46 6.63 -23.47
CA LEU A 501 0.74 6.82 -24.73
C LEU A 501 1.29 5.97 -25.87
N VAL A 502 2.47 5.36 -25.71
CA VAL A 502 3.03 4.42 -26.69
C VAL A 502 2.14 3.19 -26.79
N GLN A 503 1.68 2.88 -27.99
CA GLN A 503 0.84 1.71 -28.27
C GLN A 503 1.71 0.60 -28.84
N ILE A 504 1.49 -0.63 -28.36
CA ILE A 504 2.26 -1.80 -28.80
C ILE A 504 1.28 -2.90 -29.17
N GLU A 505 1.42 -3.38 -30.40
CA GLU A 505 0.68 -4.53 -30.89
C GLU A 505 1.48 -5.81 -30.63
N TYR A 506 0.81 -6.77 -29.99
CA TYR A 506 1.42 -8.04 -29.57
C TYR A 506 0.75 -9.23 -30.26
N GLU A 507 1.55 -10.23 -30.59
CA GLU A 507 1.12 -11.60 -30.85
C GLU A 507 1.51 -12.47 -29.66
N LEU A 508 0.53 -12.97 -28.91
CA LEU A 508 0.78 -13.85 -27.76
C LEU A 508 1.37 -15.18 -28.23
N LEU A 509 2.42 -15.64 -27.54
CA LEU A 509 3.09 -16.91 -27.82
C LEU A 509 2.71 -17.96 -26.78
N THR A 510 2.57 -19.21 -27.24
CA THR A 510 2.27 -20.38 -26.40
C THR A 510 3.39 -21.41 -26.48
N PRO A 511 3.76 -22.07 -25.37
CA PRO A 511 3.19 -21.93 -24.03
C PRO A 511 3.63 -20.63 -23.33
N THR A 512 2.81 -20.14 -22.39
CA THR A 512 3.24 -19.13 -21.41
C THR A 512 3.49 -19.88 -20.10
N ILE A 513 4.76 -19.89 -19.66
CA ILE A 513 5.20 -20.60 -18.44
C ILE A 513 5.24 -19.59 -17.30
N LEU A 514 4.46 -19.79 -16.24
CA LEU A 514 4.34 -18.84 -15.13
C LEU A 514 4.73 -19.46 -13.78
N THR A 515 4.35 -20.71 -13.55
CA THR A 515 4.57 -21.42 -12.29
C THR A 515 5.77 -22.35 -12.38
N ILE A 516 6.28 -22.79 -11.21
CA ILE A 516 7.33 -23.81 -11.15
C ILE A 516 6.82 -25.12 -11.75
N GLU A 517 5.55 -25.45 -11.48
CA GLU A 517 4.88 -26.61 -12.03
C GLU A 517 4.78 -26.56 -13.57
N ASP A 518 4.49 -25.40 -14.16
CA ASP A 518 4.51 -25.22 -15.61
C ASP A 518 5.92 -25.47 -16.16
N ALA A 519 6.96 -24.94 -15.50
CA ALA A 519 8.34 -25.10 -15.94
C ALA A 519 8.79 -26.56 -15.87
N ILE A 520 8.41 -27.28 -14.80
CA ILE A 520 8.65 -28.73 -14.67
C ILE A 520 7.95 -29.51 -15.78
N MET A 521 6.68 -29.19 -16.05
CA MET A 521 5.89 -29.86 -17.08
C MET A 521 6.47 -29.69 -18.49
N HIS A 522 7.11 -28.54 -18.77
CA HIS A 522 7.67 -28.21 -20.08
C HIS A 522 9.20 -28.38 -20.15
N GLU A 523 9.84 -28.93 -19.10
CA GLU A 523 11.30 -29.08 -19.00
C GLU A 523 12.07 -27.77 -19.26
N SER A 524 11.51 -26.64 -18.83
CA SER A 524 12.05 -25.30 -19.08
C SER A 524 12.97 -24.86 -17.94
N TYR A 525 14.24 -25.26 -18.00
CA TYR A 525 15.24 -25.00 -16.96
C TYR A 525 16.41 -24.16 -17.45
N PHE A 526 17.07 -23.45 -16.54
CA PHE A 526 18.39 -22.89 -16.76
C PHE A 526 19.46 -23.91 -16.35
N GLY A 527 20.40 -24.22 -17.25
CA GLY A 527 21.52 -25.11 -16.95
C GLY A 527 21.11 -26.55 -16.63
N ASN A 528 22.00 -27.25 -15.91
CA ASN A 528 21.82 -28.64 -15.47
C ASN A 528 21.49 -28.72 -13.97
N GLU A 529 20.95 -29.87 -13.53
CA GLU A 529 20.71 -30.15 -12.11
C GLU A 529 22.00 -30.03 -11.27
N ILE A 530 21.88 -29.37 -10.11
CA ILE A 530 22.93 -29.25 -9.11
C ILE A 530 22.62 -30.21 -7.97
N CYS A 531 23.51 -31.20 -7.75
CA CYS A 531 23.34 -32.21 -6.71
C CYS A 531 24.49 -32.21 -5.70
N LEU A 532 24.15 -32.22 -4.40
CA LEU A 532 25.08 -32.37 -3.28
C LEU A 532 24.64 -33.57 -2.43
N GLN A 533 25.51 -34.58 -2.32
CA GLN A 533 25.23 -35.80 -1.57
C GLN A 533 26.35 -36.12 -0.58
N GLN A 534 25.97 -36.54 0.63
CA GLN A 534 26.88 -37.04 1.64
C GLN A 534 26.27 -38.22 2.39
N GLY A 535 27.02 -39.32 2.49
CA GLY A 535 26.59 -40.55 3.17
C GLY A 535 25.79 -41.51 2.28
N ASP A 536 25.23 -42.54 2.92
CA ASP A 536 24.38 -43.57 2.30
C ASP A 536 22.93 -43.33 2.71
N ILE A 537 22.20 -42.65 1.84
CA ILE A 537 20.84 -42.19 2.14
C ILE A 537 19.85 -43.36 2.23
N ASP A 538 20.03 -44.40 1.41
CA ASP A 538 19.17 -45.57 1.37
C ASP A 538 19.29 -46.36 2.67
N LYS A 539 20.52 -46.57 3.14
CA LYS A 539 20.76 -47.20 4.44
C LYS A 539 20.19 -46.36 5.58
N SER A 540 20.44 -45.05 5.60
CA SER A 540 19.93 -44.18 6.66
C SER A 540 18.40 -44.15 6.69
N PHE A 541 17.72 -44.25 5.54
CA PHE A 541 16.28 -44.43 5.49
C PHE A 541 15.84 -45.83 5.93
N ALA A 542 16.58 -46.89 5.62
CA ALA A 542 16.26 -48.23 6.12
C ALA A 542 16.33 -48.30 7.65
N ASP A 543 17.32 -47.64 8.25
CA ASP A 543 17.56 -47.56 9.69
C ASP A 543 16.60 -46.59 10.41
N ALA A 544 15.87 -45.74 9.69
CA ALA A 544 14.94 -44.77 10.26
C ALA A 544 13.64 -45.42 10.76
N GLU A 545 13.33 -45.21 12.04
CA GLU A 545 12.09 -45.66 12.70
C GLU A 545 10.86 -44.90 12.18
N HIS A 546 11.01 -43.61 11.90
CA HIS A 546 9.95 -42.75 11.37
C HIS A 546 10.40 -42.08 10.08
N LYS A 547 9.45 -41.92 9.15
CA LYS A 547 9.65 -41.30 7.85
C LYS A 547 8.51 -40.33 7.58
N LEU A 548 8.84 -39.17 7.04
CA LEU A 548 7.88 -38.15 6.64
C LEU A 548 8.25 -37.64 5.25
N GLU A 549 7.23 -37.46 4.42
CA GLU A 549 7.34 -36.83 3.11
C GLU A 549 6.40 -35.62 3.07
N GLY A 550 6.79 -34.58 2.34
CA GLY A 550 5.96 -33.40 2.19
C GLY A 550 6.49 -32.40 1.18
N THR A 551 5.71 -31.36 0.96
CA THR A 551 6.03 -30.27 0.05
C THR A 551 5.86 -28.92 0.76
N LEU A 552 6.79 -28.01 0.53
CA LEU A 552 6.77 -26.65 1.06
C LEU A 552 6.87 -25.66 -0.11
N MET A 553 5.96 -24.68 -0.13
CA MET A 553 6.01 -23.54 -1.06
C MET A 553 6.48 -22.30 -0.31
N ILE A 554 7.53 -21.67 -0.82
CA ILE A 554 8.11 -20.45 -0.26
C ILE A 554 7.91 -19.33 -1.29
N GLY A 555 7.12 -18.32 -0.93
CA GLY A 555 6.84 -17.19 -1.81
C GLY A 555 8.06 -16.29 -2.04
N GLY A 556 8.05 -15.55 -3.14
CA GLY A 556 9.07 -14.53 -3.42
C GLY A 556 9.01 -13.33 -2.47
N GLN A 557 10.01 -12.46 -2.57
CA GLN A 557 10.13 -11.28 -1.70
C GLN A 557 10.73 -10.09 -2.44
N GLU A 558 9.98 -9.00 -2.49
CA GLU A 558 10.46 -7.72 -3.01
C GLU A 558 11.52 -7.10 -2.10
N HIS A 559 12.54 -6.48 -2.70
CA HIS A 559 13.64 -5.86 -1.96
C HIS A 559 13.16 -4.63 -1.18
N PHE A 560 12.29 -3.84 -1.81
CA PHE A 560 11.66 -2.64 -1.23
C PHE A 560 12.66 -1.64 -0.61
N TYR A 561 13.83 -1.49 -1.24
CA TYR A 561 14.77 -0.40 -0.93
C TYR A 561 14.08 0.95 -1.06
N LEU A 562 14.31 1.87 -0.13
CA LEU A 562 13.52 3.11 -0.06
C LEU A 562 13.82 4.08 -1.22
N GLU A 563 15.06 4.11 -1.71
CA GLU A 563 15.42 4.79 -2.97
C GLU A 563 15.20 3.81 -4.13
N PRO A 564 14.23 4.01 -5.04
CA PRO A 564 14.09 3.21 -6.26
C PRO A 564 15.36 3.21 -7.13
N ASN A 565 15.38 2.44 -8.22
CA ASN A 565 16.48 2.58 -9.18
C ASN A 565 16.44 3.95 -9.85
N CYS A 566 17.61 4.58 -9.93
CA CYS A 566 17.78 5.89 -10.55
C CYS A 566 19.20 5.99 -11.12
N CYS A 567 19.32 6.81 -12.16
CA CYS A 567 20.57 7.01 -12.90
C CYS A 567 20.57 8.40 -13.52
N MET A 568 21.73 9.02 -13.56
CA MET A 568 21.99 10.20 -14.38
C MET A 568 23.23 9.96 -15.24
N VAL A 569 23.09 10.14 -16.55
CA VAL A 569 24.18 10.00 -17.51
C VAL A 569 24.46 11.36 -18.16
N ILE A 570 25.73 11.73 -18.19
CA ILE A 570 26.25 12.95 -18.80
C ILE A 570 27.18 12.53 -19.93
N PRO A 571 26.79 12.73 -21.20
CA PRO A 571 27.67 12.51 -22.33
C PRO A 571 28.61 13.71 -22.50
N SER A 572 29.88 13.45 -22.77
CA SER A 572 30.83 14.46 -23.22
C SER A 572 30.71 14.66 -24.73
N MET A 573 30.78 15.92 -25.17
CA MET A 573 30.69 16.28 -26.59
C MET A 573 32.04 16.25 -27.30
N ASP A 574 33.16 16.26 -26.55
CA ASP A 574 34.49 16.50 -27.12
C ASP A 574 35.33 15.21 -27.30
N ASP A 575 35.13 14.20 -26.46
CA ASP A 575 36.06 13.06 -26.34
C ASP A 575 35.38 11.69 -26.25
N ASN A 576 34.09 11.61 -26.61
CA ASN A 576 33.26 10.41 -26.48
C ASN A 576 33.27 9.80 -25.07
N GLU A 577 33.57 10.59 -24.03
CA GLU A 577 33.45 10.13 -22.64
C GLU A 577 32.00 10.18 -22.14
N ILE A 578 31.69 9.33 -21.17
CA ILE A 578 30.39 9.28 -20.51
C ILE A 578 30.62 9.19 -19.02
N THR A 579 29.93 10.06 -18.28
CA THR A 579 29.89 10.01 -16.81
C THR A 579 28.52 9.54 -16.35
N MET A 580 28.47 8.51 -15.52
CA MET A 580 27.26 7.88 -15.02
C MET A 580 27.23 7.96 -13.50
N TYR A 581 26.16 8.50 -12.93
CA TYR A 581 25.87 8.45 -11.51
C TYR A 581 24.78 7.41 -11.26
N LEU A 582 25.11 6.39 -10.48
CA LEU A 582 24.34 5.14 -10.40
C LEU A 582 23.99 4.78 -8.96
N SER A 583 22.73 4.39 -8.73
CA SER A 583 22.32 3.74 -7.49
C SER A 583 22.42 2.22 -7.67
N THR A 584 23.60 1.66 -7.38
CA THR A 584 23.95 0.25 -7.66
C THR A 584 24.93 -0.35 -6.64
N GLN A 585 24.97 -1.67 -6.47
CA GLN A 585 25.98 -2.37 -5.67
C GLN A 585 27.27 -2.66 -6.46
N SER A 586 27.24 -2.58 -7.79
CA SER A 586 28.38 -2.88 -8.67
C SER A 586 28.69 -1.70 -9.58
N ILE A 587 29.97 -1.31 -9.69
CA ILE A 587 30.39 -0.24 -10.60
C ILE A 587 31.11 -0.76 -11.85
N THR A 588 31.75 -1.93 -11.74
CA THR A 588 32.54 -2.53 -12.83
C THR A 588 31.63 -3.05 -13.94
N ALA A 589 30.61 -3.84 -13.61
CA ALA A 589 29.73 -4.42 -14.62
C ALA A 589 28.94 -3.37 -15.43
N PRO A 590 28.31 -2.33 -14.83
CA PRO A 590 27.70 -1.26 -15.62
C PRO A 590 28.71 -0.54 -16.53
N GLN A 591 29.96 -0.36 -16.09
CA GLN A 591 30.99 0.30 -16.91
C GLN A 591 31.31 -0.52 -18.17
N GLU A 592 31.59 -1.82 -18.01
CA GLU A 592 31.96 -2.73 -19.09
C GLU A 592 30.80 -2.93 -20.08
N LEU A 593 29.60 -3.18 -19.56
CA LEU A 593 28.43 -3.44 -20.40
C LEU A 593 27.94 -2.17 -21.11
N THR A 594 28.08 -0.98 -20.51
CA THR A 594 27.82 0.29 -21.20
C THR A 594 28.82 0.52 -22.32
N ALA A 595 30.11 0.25 -22.09
CA ALA A 595 31.14 0.37 -23.12
C ALA A 595 30.83 -0.54 -24.33
N ARG A 596 30.45 -1.80 -24.08
CA ARG A 596 30.03 -2.76 -25.11
C ARG A 596 28.77 -2.31 -25.85
N ALA A 597 27.76 -1.81 -25.15
CA ALA A 597 26.51 -1.35 -25.76
C ALA A 597 26.71 -0.13 -26.66
N LEU A 598 27.67 0.74 -26.33
CA LEU A 598 27.96 1.94 -27.10
C LEU A 598 29.08 1.77 -28.13
N GLY A 599 29.74 0.61 -28.17
CA GLY A 599 30.91 0.38 -29.02
C GLY A 599 32.10 1.28 -28.66
N ARG A 600 32.32 1.54 -27.37
CA ARG A 600 33.39 2.41 -26.86
C ARG A 600 34.38 1.62 -25.99
N ASP A 601 35.57 2.17 -25.79
CA ASP A 601 36.52 1.63 -24.82
C ASP A 601 36.00 1.82 -23.39
N ILE A 602 36.26 0.85 -22.50
CA ILE A 602 35.88 0.91 -21.08
C ILE A 602 36.43 2.18 -20.40
N SER A 603 37.61 2.64 -20.81
CA SER A 603 38.25 3.87 -20.30
C SER A 603 37.45 5.15 -20.57
N ARG A 604 36.50 5.12 -21.51
CA ARG A 604 35.60 6.24 -21.83
C ARG A 604 34.34 6.27 -20.97
N ILE A 605 34.10 5.24 -20.16
CA ILE A 605 32.93 5.16 -19.28
C ILE A 605 33.38 5.38 -17.84
N LYS A 606 32.82 6.38 -17.16
CA LYS A 606 33.10 6.70 -15.75
C LYS A 606 31.84 6.45 -14.92
N CYS A 607 31.89 5.49 -14.00
CA CYS A 607 30.79 5.19 -13.10
C CYS A 607 31.06 5.74 -11.69
N HIS A 608 30.12 6.48 -11.14
CA HIS A 608 30.18 7.04 -9.79
C HIS A 608 29.01 6.55 -8.94
N ASN A 609 29.32 6.07 -7.74
CA ASN A 609 28.34 5.77 -6.70
C ASN A 609 28.88 6.29 -5.36
N LYS A 610 28.13 7.19 -4.72
CA LYS A 610 28.48 7.76 -3.41
C LYS A 610 27.84 7.00 -2.25
N ARG A 611 26.58 6.59 -2.42
CA ARG A 611 25.74 5.88 -1.44
C ARG A 611 24.48 5.37 -2.14
N VAL A 612 23.83 4.38 -1.52
CA VAL A 612 22.61 3.75 -2.02
C VAL A 612 21.57 3.69 -0.90
N GLY A 613 20.33 4.12 -1.19
CA GLY A 613 19.20 4.15 -0.26
C GLY A 613 18.54 2.80 -0.03
N GLY A 614 19.36 1.79 0.30
CA GLY A 614 18.97 0.37 0.37
C GLY A 614 19.16 -0.34 -0.97
N ALA A 615 19.53 -1.62 -0.94
CA ALA A 615 19.82 -2.41 -2.13
C ALA A 615 19.39 -3.87 -1.98
N PHE A 616 19.96 -4.58 -0.99
CA PHE A 616 19.55 -5.93 -0.60
C PHE A 616 19.69 -7.01 -1.69
N GLY A 617 20.62 -6.84 -2.63
CA GLY A 617 20.82 -7.70 -3.81
C GLY A 617 20.14 -7.16 -5.07
N GLY A 618 18.99 -6.49 -4.92
CA GLY A 618 18.20 -6.00 -6.05
C GLY A 618 18.82 -4.87 -6.86
N LYS A 619 19.96 -4.32 -6.42
CA LYS A 619 20.74 -3.32 -7.16
C LYS A 619 22.11 -3.83 -7.62
N GLU A 620 22.33 -5.14 -7.60
CA GLU A 620 23.58 -5.76 -8.03
C GLU A 620 23.67 -5.91 -9.55
N SER A 621 22.67 -6.53 -10.17
CA SER A 621 22.60 -6.75 -11.64
C SER A 621 21.47 -5.97 -12.32
N ARG A 622 20.29 -5.95 -11.72
CA ARG A 622 19.04 -5.45 -12.33
C ARG A 622 19.02 -3.98 -12.78
N PRO A 623 19.69 -3.01 -12.12
CA PRO A 623 19.77 -1.64 -12.65
C PRO A 623 20.62 -1.51 -13.91
N ILE A 624 21.51 -2.47 -14.19
CA ILE A 624 22.51 -2.36 -15.26
C ILE A 624 21.85 -2.11 -16.64
N PRO A 625 20.95 -2.97 -17.16
CA PRO A 625 20.33 -2.73 -18.47
C PRO A 625 19.58 -1.40 -18.52
N LEU A 626 18.93 -0.99 -17.43
CA LEU A 626 18.23 0.29 -17.34
C LEU A 626 19.21 1.46 -17.50
N CYS A 627 20.33 1.43 -16.80
CA CYS A 627 21.34 2.49 -16.85
C CYS A 627 22.04 2.56 -18.21
N ILE A 628 22.27 1.41 -18.86
CA ILE A 628 22.82 1.34 -20.21
C ILE A 628 21.85 2.00 -21.21
N GLY A 629 20.55 1.71 -21.11
CA GLY A 629 19.53 2.33 -21.97
C GLY A 629 19.56 3.86 -21.89
N ILE A 630 19.79 4.41 -20.70
CA ILE A 630 19.93 5.86 -20.49
C ILE A 630 21.22 6.41 -21.12
N ALA A 631 22.31 5.65 -21.06
CA ALA A 631 23.55 6.02 -21.74
C ALA A 631 23.35 6.07 -23.26
N VAL A 632 22.66 5.08 -23.84
CA VAL A 632 22.26 5.07 -25.26
C VAL A 632 21.41 6.30 -25.58
N ALA A 633 20.42 6.60 -24.74
CA ALA A 633 19.56 7.78 -24.91
C ALA A 633 20.35 9.10 -24.87
N ALA A 634 21.25 9.24 -23.89
CA ALA A 634 22.09 10.42 -23.71
C ALA A 634 23.02 10.64 -24.90
N VAL A 635 23.62 9.57 -25.43
CA VAL A 635 24.45 9.61 -26.65
C VAL A 635 23.62 10.01 -27.86
N LYS A 636 22.44 9.42 -28.05
CA LYS A 636 21.54 9.73 -29.18
C LYS A 636 21.11 11.20 -29.19
N VAL A 637 20.76 11.75 -28.03
CA VAL A 637 20.25 13.13 -27.92
C VAL A 637 21.35 14.17 -27.67
N GLY A 638 22.59 13.74 -27.42
CA GLY A 638 23.73 14.62 -27.14
C GLY A 638 23.55 15.50 -25.90
N ARG A 639 22.77 15.05 -24.91
CA ARG A 639 22.43 15.81 -23.70
C ARG A 639 22.43 14.90 -22.47
N PRO A 640 22.64 15.44 -21.26
CA PRO A 640 22.45 14.66 -20.05
C PRO A 640 21.03 14.10 -19.96
N VAL A 641 20.88 12.83 -19.59
CA VAL A 641 19.60 12.16 -19.41
C VAL A 641 19.58 11.49 -18.04
N ARG A 642 18.45 11.58 -17.33
CA ARG A 642 18.24 10.89 -16.06
C ARG A 642 16.90 10.16 -16.00
N PHE A 643 16.81 9.16 -15.15
CA PHE A 643 15.53 8.61 -14.71
C PHE A 643 15.53 8.43 -13.19
N ASN A 644 14.32 8.47 -12.65
CA ASN A 644 14.00 8.00 -11.32
C ASN A 644 12.76 7.13 -11.47
N LEU A 645 12.83 5.84 -11.10
CA LEU A 645 11.66 4.98 -11.22
C LEU A 645 10.63 5.34 -10.15
N ASP A 646 9.38 5.39 -10.55
CA ASP A 646 8.30 5.25 -9.58
C ASP A 646 8.30 3.82 -8.99
N ARG A 647 7.76 3.68 -7.78
CA ARG A 647 7.78 2.40 -7.06
C ARG A 647 7.07 1.27 -7.82
N HIS A 648 6.00 1.56 -8.54
CA HIS A 648 5.24 0.54 -9.26
C HIS A 648 6.08 -0.03 -10.41
N THR A 649 6.71 0.85 -11.17
CA THR A 649 7.61 0.48 -12.27
C THR A 649 8.82 -0.29 -11.76
N ASP A 650 9.47 0.18 -10.70
CA ASP A 650 10.60 -0.49 -10.04
C ASP A 650 10.26 -1.95 -9.66
N MET A 651 9.19 -2.15 -8.88
CA MET A 651 8.72 -3.48 -8.48
C MET A 651 8.29 -4.38 -9.65
N SER A 652 7.98 -3.80 -10.81
CA SER A 652 7.53 -4.57 -11.97
C SER A 652 8.69 -5.10 -12.83
N ILE A 653 9.90 -4.52 -12.73
CA ILE A 653 10.98 -4.78 -13.69
C ILE A 653 12.29 -5.25 -13.05
N THR A 654 12.47 -5.07 -11.73
CA THR A 654 13.75 -5.35 -11.07
C THR A 654 13.84 -6.75 -10.48
N GLY A 655 12.86 -7.62 -10.71
CA GLY A 655 12.81 -8.95 -10.11
C GLY A 655 12.77 -8.90 -8.57
N HIS A 656 12.80 -10.09 -7.96
CA HIS A 656 12.67 -10.26 -6.51
C HIS A 656 13.37 -11.55 -6.08
N ARG A 657 13.36 -11.86 -4.77
CA ARG A 657 13.82 -13.17 -4.27
C ARG A 657 13.06 -14.29 -4.97
N HIS A 658 13.77 -15.32 -5.41
CA HIS A 658 13.22 -16.51 -6.03
C HIS A 658 12.20 -17.21 -5.13
N PRO A 659 10.97 -17.44 -5.61
CA PRO A 659 10.08 -18.42 -5.02
C PRO A 659 10.67 -19.82 -5.12
N PHE A 660 10.45 -20.65 -4.10
CA PHE A 660 10.90 -22.04 -4.08
C PHE A 660 9.74 -23.02 -3.89
N LYS A 661 9.79 -24.12 -4.64
CA LYS A 661 9.12 -25.37 -4.30
C LYS A 661 10.16 -26.31 -3.70
N VAL A 662 9.83 -26.91 -2.56
CA VAL A 662 10.69 -27.87 -1.87
C VAL A 662 9.91 -29.15 -1.66
N GLU A 663 10.35 -30.24 -2.26
CA GLU A 663 9.89 -31.59 -1.92
C GLU A 663 10.92 -32.21 -0.99
N TYR A 664 10.47 -32.80 0.13
CA TYR A 664 11.36 -33.34 1.13
C TYR A 664 10.93 -34.72 1.59
N LYS A 665 11.93 -35.55 1.93
CA LYS A 665 11.78 -36.80 2.64
C LYS A 665 12.76 -36.83 3.80
N VAL A 666 12.28 -37.12 5.00
CA VAL A 666 13.09 -37.12 6.22
C VAL A 666 12.91 -38.41 7.00
N GLY A 667 14.01 -39.00 7.45
CA GLY A 667 14.07 -40.20 8.28
C GLY A 667 14.67 -39.88 9.63
N PHE A 668 14.01 -40.26 10.72
CA PHE A 668 14.43 -39.93 12.08
C PHE A 668 14.04 -41.01 13.10
N THR A 669 14.71 -41.01 14.25
CA THR A 669 14.44 -41.93 15.37
C THR A 669 13.24 -41.47 16.20
N ALA A 670 12.69 -42.34 17.07
CA ALA A 670 11.63 -41.93 18.01
C ALA A 670 12.03 -40.78 18.95
N ASN A 671 13.33 -40.55 19.18
CA ASN A 671 13.84 -39.42 19.97
C ASN A 671 14.00 -38.12 19.17
N GLY A 672 13.70 -38.12 17.86
CA GLY A 672 13.79 -36.96 16.99
C GLY A 672 15.18 -36.71 16.37
N ASN A 673 16.12 -37.65 16.47
CA ASN A 673 17.42 -37.51 15.80
C ASN A 673 17.26 -37.76 14.30
N LEU A 674 17.68 -36.80 13.47
CA LEU A 674 17.65 -36.92 12.01
C LEU A 674 18.75 -37.88 11.54
N LEU A 675 18.36 -38.87 10.73
CA LEU A 675 19.27 -39.87 10.14
C LEU A 675 19.43 -39.70 8.63
N ALA A 676 18.34 -39.35 7.94
CA ALA A 676 18.30 -39.15 6.50
C ALA A 676 17.49 -37.90 6.15
N LEU A 677 17.94 -37.14 5.16
CA LEU A 677 17.21 -36.02 4.58
C LEU A 677 17.49 -35.98 3.08
N ASP A 678 16.42 -36.11 2.30
CA ASP A 678 16.41 -35.94 0.84
C ASP A 678 15.58 -34.70 0.51
N LEU A 679 16.12 -33.81 -0.32
CA LEU A 679 15.51 -32.54 -0.70
C LEU A 679 15.61 -32.34 -2.20
N GLN A 680 14.48 -32.09 -2.84
CA GLN A 680 14.41 -31.59 -4.20
C GLN A 680 13.92 -30.14 -4.18
N LEU A 681 14.71 -29.26 -4.79
CA LEU A 681 14.52 -27.82 -4.76
C LEU A 681 14.32 -27.30 -6.18
N TRP A 682 13.26 -26.55 -6.40
CA TRP A 682 13.05 -25.79 -7.64
C TRP A 682 12.87 -24.33 -7.31
N SER A 683 13.66 -23.47 -7.96
CA SER A 683 13.52 -22.01 -7.90
C SER A 683 12.81 -21.51 -9.16
N ASN A 684 11.94 -20.51 -9.02
CA ASN A 684 11.46 -19.76 -10.18
C ASN A 684 12.46 -18.65 -10.50
N GLY A 685 13.31 -18.88 -11.50
CA GLY A 685 14.35 -17.95 -11.98
C GLY A 685 13.84 -16.75 -12.77
N GLY A 686 12.57 -16.76 -13.20
CA GLY A 686 12.05 -15.75 -14.12
C GLY A 686 12.50 -15.99 -15.56
N CYS A 687 12.73 -14.92 -16.32
CA CYS A 687 12.94 -14.96 -17.77
C CYS A 687 14.40 -14.94 -18.23
N SER A 688 15.35 -14.83 -17.31
CA SER A 688 16.79 -14.83 -17.56
C SER A 688 17.52 -15.50 -16.41
N LEU A 689 18.74 -15.99 -16.64
CA LEU A 689 19.52 -16.69 -15.63
C LEU A 689 19.86 -15.78 -14.44
N ASP A 690 20.39 -14.58 -14.69
CA ASP A 690 20.87 -13.66 -13.64
C ASP A 690 21.68 -14.41 -12.56
N PHE A 691 21.42 -14.22 -11.26
CA PHE A 691 22.01 -14.98 -10.16
C PHE A 691 21.12 -16.13 -9.64
N SER A 692 20.31 -16.76 -10.51
CA SER A 692 19.34 -17.80 -10.12
C SER A 692 19.94 -19.08 -9.56
#